data_AF-A0A8X7R3X7-F1
#
_entry.id   AF-A0A8X7R3X7-F1
#
_cell.length_a   1.000
_cell.length_b   1.000
_cell.length_c   1.000
_cell.angle_alpha   90.00
_cell.angle_beta   90.00
_cell.angle_gamma   90.00
#
_symmetry.space_group_name_H-M   'P 1'
#
loop_
_entity.id
_entity.type
_entity.pdbx_description
1 polymer ?
#
loop_
_entity_poly.entity_id
_entity_poly.type
_entity_poly.pdbx_seq_one_letter_code
_entity_poly.pdbx_strand_id
1 'polypeptide(L)'
;MNRFPPLADAKGEKLFKLAKDLYAQGHHIKALEAILALSFLKGNDKNPVAYLQGTIFRDLAGKTENPNLKFTYLLCSVEIFTACKPFSGVAALSLFNLAQQLESKLYYKKSLAQANQIVGAVKNLESLRHVIETAESKLAQFKNGTYLVEDSDNSEDMVESEENEETTKTESDFVRGLKSYWSGLSVDKRRNFVKVSIADFTSYVQRLYGTEGRVALEKVLGSVRKDKRWRLWVCRSCSKEFSSAEECRNHLEREHGAGFHPNVAMALAQRISESWGCMISDGGWEPLDTVSAVEMIKTRLQDMKAFVYEKGWSKDLPFAADEERRKLLQEIRFLLVTFRDCNILSRSVIAWVKYLVVSHFEKLQVFKHSLAECGLVDTPQSICFLERHELNQFLDLLKRIKCERDDGTELVCRAVDSVYNGTRVKEKIDFDMKFSSLLLDKRLLQCEIAQFDEEGAISFLNASAHYAKANAGGDDIIFWLTEKSSGDEKFKFPRPIRAHNLDVWLAVLGAVQFTCRTMGTQYYAKKLRVGDFTEVLVGAKNLCIGEDERRRSTPDGQKKTYASLLCDECEKKHLMTDSSNSLATRLYCSAVVDVLKGELHPKFGLPELEDCLNVIRDHRDVSDDVVLSSIDHLKSMMTNKVPLIDSKIFLVENSMINLLNDLVRLSVFDYRSYILPLLKDFMLEGIVDMECKAKLAAAQADRLLEEEMKSQSKKKKNKSNKEELAAIQALKLLSENNQDKEKNSGSKKKRRRNKKRTSTSMPGVLDQNVEHVTSPSHKPGEEDSMEHDQEEAAKDMQNMPEEESPSKHLEPAHAEGPPIYNSALAMTLKALCHILKEYLLQNRNQIYDHREERVPCAIGNFFTAFVSKQMKEGVYSCLLSDLLASIEEVYSMTSYAAELLVSILEFWPCWKCPEIESVVTHIFTLEEYERMSCSKCKKKPNYPEQSSYGIVMAADSIRNLKCAFGNIKFEDILKMIRMEDEMLCDIKTGGCGKANFVHHIISRCPPIFTVVLEWEKDETEKEISETTKALDWEIDMSRLYEGLEPSTKYRLVSMVGCGEEEEYICLAYKKNRWVSFSHGASAKDVVGSWKSVVRFCEERKVRPEILFYEAFAKA
;
A
#
# COMPACT_ATOMS: atom_id res chain seq x y z
N MET A 1 -3.06 -1.78 40.08
CA MET A 1 -4.30 -0.97 40.08
C MET A 1 -4.74 -0.50 41.47
N ASN A 2 -4.55 -1.27 42.56
CA ASN A 2 -5.05 -0.96 43.92
C ASN A 2 -4.35 0.23 44.63
N ARG A 3 -3.81 1.20 43.89
CA ARG A 3 -3.16 2.43 44.41
C ARG A 3 -3.92 3.71 44.04
N PHE A 4 -5.01 3.62 43.29
CA PHE A 4 -5.91 4.75 43.02
C PHE A 4 -7.04 4.78 44.05
N PRO A 5 -7.53 5.97 44.47
CA PRO A 5 -8.79 6.07 45.20
C PRO A 5 -9.98 5.63 44.31
N PRO A 6 -11.15 5.32 44.91
CA PRO A 6 -12.39 5.14 44.16
C PRO A 6 -12.76 6.38 43.35
N LEU A 7 -13.51 6.20 42.26
CA LEU A 7 -14.08 7.30 41.48
C LEU A 7 -15.14 8.04 42.31
N ALA A 8 -15.24 9.36 42.13
CA ALA A 8 -16.17 10.20 42.87
C ALA A 8 -17.64 10.01 42.42
N ASP A 9 -17.86 9.62 41.16
CA ASP A 9 -19.18 9.24 40.67
C ASP A 9 -19.47 7.75 40.90
N ALA A 10 -20.52 7.46 41.66
CA ALA A 10 -20.98 6.11 41.98
C ALA A 10 -21.53 5.32 40.77
N LYS A 11 -21.85 5.98 39.64
CA LYS A 11 -22.16 5.29 38.37
C LYS A 11 -20.87 4.93 37.63
N GLY A 12 -19.90 5.85 37.58
CA GLY A 12 -18.54 5.66 37.08
C GLY A 12 -17.82 4.51 37.79
N GLU A 13 -17.83 4.45 39.12
CA GLU A 13 -17.16 3.38 39.88
C GLU A 13 -17.75 2.00 39.54
N LYS A 14 -19.07 1.88 39.35
CA LYS A 14 -19.72 0.62 38.92
C LYS A 14 -19.29 0.19 37.52
N LEU A 15 -19.24 1.12 36.57
CA LEU A 15 -18.80 0.86 35.19
C LEU A 15 -17.28 0.56 35.12
N PHE A 16 -16.47 1.23 35.94
CA PHE A 16 -15.03 1.00 36.03
C PHE A 16 -14.70 -0.33 36.71
N LYS A 17 -15.45 -0.71 37.74
CA LYS A 17 -15.37 -2.07 38.31
C LYS A 17 -15.71 -3.11 37.24
N LEU A 18 -16.82 -2.96 36.51
CA LEU A 18 -17.17 -3.86 35.40
C LEU A 18 -16.05 -3.97 34.35
N ALA A 19 -15.42 -2.86 33.96
CA ALA A 19 -14.28 -2.87 33.05
C ALA A 19 -13.07 -3.65 33.59
N LYS A 20 -12.77 -3.53 34.89
CA LYS A 20 -11.69 -4.27 35.56
C LYS A 20 -12.01 -5.76 35.67
N ASP A 21 -13.24 -6.11 36.04
CA ASP A 21 -13.70 -7.49 36.17
C ASP A 21 -13.67 -8.20 34.80
N LEU A 22 -14.10 -7.53 33.72
CA LEU A 22 -14.00 -8.02 32.33
C LEU A 22 -12.55 -8.19 31.86
N TYR A 23 -11.67 -7.24 32.19
CA TYR A 23 -10.23 -7.34 31.87
C TYR A 23 -9.57 -8.52 32.60
N ALA A 24 -9.89 -8.73 33.89
CA ALA A 24 -9.40 -9.87 34.67
C ALA A 24 -9.89 -11.23 34.12
N GLN A 25 -11.07 -11.26 33.49
CA GLN A 25 -11.60 -12.41 32.74
C GLN A 25 -10.99 -12.57 31.33
N GLY A 26 -10.00 -11.75 30.96
CA GLY A 26 -9.38 -11.76 29.64
C GLY A 26 -10.23 -11.16 28.51
N HIS A 27 -11.41 -10.60 28.81
CA HIS A 27 -12.32 -10.02 27.81
C HIS A 27 -11.93 -8.58 27.40
N HIS A 28 -10.75 -8.42 26.81
CA HIS A 28 -10.10 -7.13 26.52
C HIS A 28 -11.01 -6.15 25.74
N ILE A 29 -11.66 -6.61 24.65
CA ILE A 29 -12.56 -5.76 23.84
C ILE A 29 -13.80 -5.33 24.66
N LYS A 30 -14.39 -6.23 25.47
CA LYS A 30 -15.53 -5.87 26.34
C LYS A 30 -15.12 -4.87 27.43
N ALA A 31 -13.89 -4.95 27.94
CA ALA A 31 -13.34 -3.96 28.85
C ALA A 31 -13.16 -2.58 28.19
N LEU A 32 -12.70 -2.53 26.93
CA LEU A 32 -12.66 -1.29 26.14
C LEU A 32 -14.07 -0.69 25.90
N GLU A 33 -15.07 -1.53 25.59
CA GLU A 33 -16.47 -1.09 25.48
C GLU A 33 -17.00 -0.47 26.79
N ALA A 34 -16.63 -1.02 27.94
CA ALA A 34 -16.99 -0.47 29.25
C ALA A 34 -16.20 0.81 29.58
N ILE A 35 -14.94 0.92 29.15
CA ILE A 35 -14.11 2.14 29.30
C ILE A 35 -14.67 3.31 28.50
N LEU A 36 -15.15 3.08 27.27
CA LEU A 36 -15.79 4.14 26.47
C LEU A 36 -17.06 4.71 27.14
N ALA A 37 -17.78 3.89 27.90
CA ALA A 37 -18.92 4.35 28.70
C ALA A 37 -18.53 5.28 29.88
N LEU A 38 -17.23 5.39 30.22
CA LEU A 38 -16.68 6.29 31.25
C LEU A 38 -16.19 7.64 30.70
N SER A 39 -16.36 7.88 29.40
CA SER A 39 -15.90 9.10 28.69
C SER A 39 -16.40 10.42 29.30
N PHE A 40 -17.49 10.39 30.07
CA PHE A 40 -18.08 11.53 30.78
C PHE A 40 -17.28 12.01 32.02
N LEU A 41 -16.38 11.18 32.57
CA LEU A 41 -15.56 11.53 33.74
C LEU A 41 -14.63 12.72 33.42
N LYS A 42 -14.20 13.47 34.45
CA LYS A 42 -13.36 14.67 34.31
C LYS A 42 -12.29 14.73 35.41
N GLY A 43 -11.21 15.48 35.16
CA GLY A 43 -10.13 15.65 36.13
C GLY A 43 -9.43 14.33 36.47
N ASN A 44 -9.04 14.18 37.75
CA ASN A 44 -8.25 13.06 38.23
C ASN A 44 -8.93 11.69 38.08
N ASP A 45 -10.26 11.65 38.02
CA ASP A 45 -11.06 10.44 37.81
C ASP A 45 -10.79 9.77 36.45
N LYS A 46 -10.23 10.50 35.47
CA LYS A 46 -9.73 9.89 34.22
C LYS A 46 -8.46 9.05 34.40
N ASN A 47 -7.62 9.34 35.40
CA ASN A 47 -6.32 8.69 35.58
C ASN A 47 -6.41 7.15 35.76
N PRO A 48 -7.24 6.59 36.67
CA PRO A 48 -7.35 5.14 36.82
C PRO A 48 -7.95 4.45 35.57
N VAL A 49 -8.81 5.14 34.82
CA VAL A 49 -9.40 4.65 33.56
C VAL A 49 -8.36 4.62 32.45
N ALA A 50 -7.60 5.70 32.26
CA ALA A 50 -6.47 5.75 31.32
C ALA A 50 -5.41 4.70 31.65
N TYR A 51 -5.09 4.49 32.93
CA TYR A 51 -4.14 3.45 33.35
C TYR A 51 -4.60 2.04 32.98
N LEU A 52 -5.89 1.73 33.13
CA LEU A 52 -6.49 0.47 32.69
C LEU A 52 -6.45 0.35 31.15
N GLN A 53 -6.83 1.40 30.42
CA GLN A 53 -6.86 1.40 28.95
C GLN A 53 -5.46 1.20 28.34
N GLY A 54 -4.44 1.94 28.80
CA GLY A 54 -3.06 1.79 28.36
C GLY A 54 -2.46 0.43 28.74
N THR A 55 -2.92 -0.18 29.84
CA THR A 55 -2.57 -1.56 30.22
C THR A 55 -3.21 -2.57 29.28
N ILE A 56 -4.51 -2.46 28.98
CA ILE A 56 -5.19 -3.34 28.02
C ILE A 56 -4.48 -3.36 26.66
N PHE A 57 -3.99 -2.21 26.17
CA PHE A 57 -3.25 -2.17 24.90
C PHE A 57 -1.86 -2.81 24.96
N ARG A 58 -1.12 -2.66 26.07
CA ARG A 58 0.15 -3.38 26.24
C ARG A 58 -0.07 -4.89 26.29
N ASP A 59 -1.15 -5.33 26.93
CA ASP A 59 -1.49 -6.74 27.06
C ASP A 59 -2.05 -7.33 25.75
N LEU A 60 -2.77 -6.53 24.93
CA LEU A 60 -3.12 -6.89 23.55
C LEU A 60 -1.88 -7.03 22.65
N ALA A 61 -0.88 -6.15 22.79
CA ALA A 61 0.40 -6.29 22.09
C ALA A 61 1.16 -7.56 22.49
N GLY A 62 1.00 -8.04 23.73
CA GLY A 62 1.55 -9.33 24.17
C GLY A 62 0.81 -10.57 23.65
N LYS A 63 -0.33 -10.39 22.97
CA LYS A 63 -1.25 -11.46 22.53
C LYS A 63 -1.51 -11.50 21.02
N THR A 64 -0.75 -10.73 20.24
CA THR A 64 -0.86 -10.72 18.78
C THR A 64 0.49 -11.08 18.17
N GLU A 65 0.50 -12.11 17.33
CA GLU A 65 1.68 -12.48 16.53
C GLU A 65 1.95 -11.45 15.43
N ASN A 66 0.90 -10.79 14.91
CA ASN A 66 1.01 -9.79 13.85
C ASN A 66 1.84 -8.57 14.35
N PRO A 67 3.04 -8.32 13.79
CA PRO A 67 3.95 -7.30 14.30
C PRO A 67 3.45 -5.87 14.07
N ASN A 68 2.65 -5.65 13.01
CA ASN A 68 2.07 -4.36 12.67
C ASN A 68 0.99 -3.96 13.69
N LEU A 69 0.11 -4.90 14.05
CA LEU A 69 -0.85 -4.73 15.15
C LEU A 69 -0.13 -4.57 16.50
N LYS A 70 0.91 -5.37 16.77
CA LYS A 70 1.73 -5.28 17.98
C LYS A 70 2.32 -3.89 18.18
N PHE A 71 2.94 -3.33 17.14
CA PHE A 71 3.44 -1.96 17.14
C PHE A 71 2.31 -0.95 17.40
N THR A 72 1.19 -1.07 16.70
CA THR A 72 0.04 -0.15 16.80
C THR A 72 -0.55 -0.12 18.21
N TYR A 73 -0.73 -1.28 18.85
CA TYR A 73 -1.18 -1.36 20.25
C TYR A 73 -0.15 -0.78 21.23
N LEU A 74 1.15 -1.04 21.07
CA LEU A 74 2.20 -0.44 21.92
C LEU A 74 2.26 1.09 21.76
N LEU A 75 2.10 1.61 20.54
CA LEU A 75 2.06 3.05 20.27
C LEU A 75 0.85 3.73 20.95
N CYS A 76 -0.32 3.09 20.94
CA CYS A 76 -1.49 3.56 21.69
C CYS A 76 -1.27 3.51 23.22
N SER A 77 -0.62 2.45 23.72
CA SER A 77 -0.22 2.36 25.14
C SER A 77 0.71 3.53 25.53
N VAL A 78 1.71 3.83 24.70
CA VAL A 78 2.60 5.00 24.83
C VAL A 78 1.82 6.32 24.81
N GLU A 79 0.87 6.48 23.89
CA GLU A 79 0.04 7.69 23.80
C GLU A 79 -0.73 7.94 25.12
N ILE A 80 -1.43 6.92 25.61
CA ILE A 80 -2.26 7.02 26.82
C ILE A 80 -1.39 7.32 28.05
N PHE A 81 -0.22 6.70 28.20
CA PHE A 81 0.68 6.98 29.33
C PHE A 81 1.41 8.32 29.20
N THR A 82 1.76 8.79 27.99
CA THR A 82 2.38 10.12 27.80
C THR A 82 1.40 11.28 27.94
N ALA A 83 0.10 11.06 27.73
CA ALA A 83 -0.95 12.06 27.95
C ALA A 83 -1.09 12.45 29.43
N CYS A 84 -0.88 11.48 30.33
CA CYS A 84 -1.09 11.62 31.77
C CYS A 84 0.24 11.81 32.51
N LYS A 85 0.57 13.06 32.89
CA LYS A 85 1.76 13.41 33.70
C LYS A 85 2.05 12.47 34.90
N PRO A 86 1.05 11.97 35.67
CA PRO A 86 1.32 11.03 36.76
C PRO A 86 1.95 9.68 36.33
N PHE A 87 1.96 9.38 35.02
CA PHE A 87 2.41 8.10 34.46
C PHE A 87 3.71 8.19 33.65
N SER A 88 4.47 9.30 33.72
CA SER A 88 5.76 9.47 33.00
C SER A 88 6.71 8.27 33.12
N GLY A 89 6.74 7.57 34.27
CA GLY A 89 7.58 6.37 34.43
C GLY A 89 7.08 5.15 33.65
N VAL A 90 5.75 4.97 33.59
CA VAL A 90 5.12 3.93 32.77
C VAL A 90 5.21 4.29 31.28
N ALA A 91 5.15 5.59 30.97
CA ALA A 91 5.39 6.11 29.63
C ALA A 91 6.82 5.85 29.16
N ALA A 92 7.82 6.10 30.02
CA ALA A 92 9.24 5.82 29.71
C ALA A 92 9.47 4.32 29.45
N LEU A 93 8.90 3.44 30.28
CA LEU A 93 8.95 1.98 30.05
C LEU A 93 8.23 1.57 28.76
N SER A 94 7.04 2.13 28.48
CA SER A 94 6.29 1.81 27.26
C SER A 94 7.04 2.29 26.00
N LEU A 95 7.69 3.45 26.06
CA LEU A 95 8.59 3.97 25.02
C LEU A 95 9.86 3.13 24.87
N PHE A 96 10.36 2.50 25.94
CA PHE A 96 11.50 1.59 25.91
C PHE A 96 11.14 0.27 25.22
N ASN A 97 10.00 -0.34 25.57
CA ASN A 97 9.51 -1.54 24.90
C ASN A 97 9.28 -1.27 23.40
N LEU A 98 8.73 -0.11 23.04
CA LEU A 98 8.55 0.32 21.65
C LEU A 98 9.89 0.54 20.93
N ALA A 99 10.91 1.06 21.65
CA ALA A 99 12.26 1.20 21.12
C ALA A 99 12.95 -0.16 20.88
N GLN A 100 12.74 -1.14 21.77
CA GLN A 100 13.27 -2.49 21.59
C GLN A 100 12.64 -3.21 20.37
N GLN A 101 11.34 -3.06 20.13
CA GLN A 101 10.67 -3.72 18.99
C GLN A 101 11.09 -3.18 17.61
N LEU A 102 11.64 -1.97 17.53
CA LEU A 102 12.14 -1.36 16.28
C LEU A 102 13.67 -1.15 16.25
N GLU A 103 14.38 -1.53 17.31
CA GLU A 103 15.72 -1.01 17.67
C GLU A 103 15.86 0.52 17.45
N SER A 104 14.79 1.31 17.61
CA SER A 104 14.75 2.69 17.10
C SER A 104 15.39 3.72 18.04
N LYS A 105 16.44 4.36 17.51
CA LYS A 105 17.17 5.49 18.10
C LYS A 105 16.29 6.70 18.44
N LEU A 106 15.11 6.85 17.81
CA LEU A 106 14.13 7.88 18.17
C LEU A 106 13.43 7.53 19.49
N TYR A 107 12.93 6.31 19.63
CA TYR A 107 12.15 5.89 20.79
C TYR A 107 13.00 5.72 22.04
N TYR A 108 14.27 5.26 21.93
CA TYR A 108 15.21 5.27 23.05
C TYR A 108 15.43 6.69 23.60
N LYS A 109 15.56 7.70 22.73
CA LYS A 109 15.66 9.11 23.16
C LYS A 109 14.37 9.61 23.81
N LYS A 110 13.19 9.27 23.26
CA LYS A 110 11.89 9.64 23.85
C LYS A 110 11.71 8.99 25.24
N SER A 111 12.12 7.73 25.42
CA SER A 111 12.09 7.00 26.69
C SER A 111 12.98 7.66 27.75
N LEU A 112 14.27 7.85 27.44
CA LEU A 112 15.24 8.49 28.34
C LEU A 112 14.80 9.91 28.74
N ALA A 113 14.28 10.69 27.79
CA ALA A 113 13.76 12.03 28.05
C ALA A 113 12.51 12.06 28.95
N GLN A 114 11.72 10.98 29.03
CA GLN A 114 10.63 10.84 30.01
C GLN A 114 11.12 10.32 31.35
N ALA A 115 12.05 9.36 31.38
CA ALA A 115 12.63 8.86 32.63
C ALA A 115 13.34 9.98 33.42
N ASN A 116 14.11 10.81 32.72
CA ASN A 116 14.89 11.91 33.33
C ASN A 116 14.03 13.05 33.90
N GLN A 117 12.75 13.15 33.54
CA GLN A 117 11.81 14.09 34.18
C GLN A 117 11.42 13.69 35.62
N ILE A 118 11.79 12.47 36.06
CA ILE A 118 11.35 11.87 37.32
C ILE A 118 12.52 11.64 38.29
N VAL A 119 13.77 11.75 37.83
CA VAL A 119 14.99 11.42 38.59
C VAL A 119 15.14 12.24 39.88
N GLY A 120 14.56 13.44 39.96
CA GLY A 120 14.49 14.23 41.19
C GLY A 120 13.54 13.68 42.27
N ALA A 121 12.56 12.85 41.89
CA ALA A 121 11.53 12.30 42.79
C ALA A 121 11.64 10.78 42.99
N VAL A 122 12.33 10.06 42.10
CA VAL A 122 12.39 8.59 42.10
C VAL A 122 13.83 8.11 41.92
N LYS A 123 14.54 7.94 43.05
CA LYS A 123 15.78 7.14 43.13
C LYS A 123 15.53 5.65 43.42
N ASN A 124 14.25 5.26 43.61
CA ASN A 124 13.82 4.03 44.28
C ASN A 124 13.00 3.07 43.38
N LEU A 125 13.18 3.13 42.05
CA LEU A 125 12.55 2.18 41.12
C LEU A 125 13.60 1.57 40.19
N GLU A 126 14.07 0.37 40.53
CA GLU A 126 15.12 -0.36 39.83
C GLU A 126 14.81 -0.59 38.34
N SER A 127 13.54 -0.83 38.00
CA SER A 127 13.10 -0.97 36.62
C SER A 127 13.24 0.31 35.78
N LEU A 128 13.22 1.49 36.40
CA LEU A 128 13.49 2.76 35.71
C LEU A 128 15.00 3.02 35.58
N ARG A 129 15.81 2.59 36.56
CA ARG A 129 17.27 2.62 36.48
C ARG A 129 17.75 1.80 35.27
N HIS A 130 17.34 0.53 35.19
CA HIS A 130 17.69 -0.37 34.09
C HIS A 130 17.27 0.19 32.71
N VAL A 131 16.10 0.83 32.62
CA VAL A 131 15.63 1.49 31.39
C VAL A 131 16.52 2.67 31.00
N ILE A 132 16.95 3.51 31.95
CA ILE A 132 17.90 4.61 31.70
C ILE A 132 19.24 4.05 31.20
N GLU A 133 19.86 3.16 31.98
CA GLU A 133 21.19 2.61 31.70
C GLU A 133 21.23 1.83 30.37
N THR A 134 20.20 1.03 30.08
CA THR A 134 20.10 0.31 28.80
C THR A 134 19.83 1.26 27.63
N ALA A 135 18.99 2.29 27.80
CA ALA A 135 18.74 3.27 26.74
C ALA A 135 19.99 4.12 26.45
N GLU A 136 20.75 4.51 27.48
CA GLU A 136 22.01 5.24 27.32
C GLU A 136 23.09 4.37 26.67
N SER A 137 23.20 3.10 27.07
CA SER A 137 24.08 2.10 26.42
C SER A 137 23.73 1.92 24.94
N LYS A 138 22.46 1.64 24.60
CA LYS A 138 22.00 1.56 23.20
C LYS A 138 22.28 2.86 22.43
N LEU A 139 22.06 4.02 23.04
CA LEU A 139 22.35 5.32 22.42
C LEU A 139 23.85 5.63 22.27
N ALA A 140 24.72 4.98 23.04
CA ALA A 140 26.18 4.99 22.84
C ALA A 140 26.62 4.00 21.75
N GLN A 141 26.01 2.81 21.66
CA GLN A 141 26.20 1.86 20.56
C GLN A 141 25.82 2.52 19.22
N PHE A 142 24.70 3.24 19.18
CA PHE A 142 24.30 4.11 18.05
C PHE A 142 25.18 5.36 17.81
N LYS A 143 26.27 5.58 18.56
CA LYS A 143 27.30 6.59 18.28
C LYS A 143 28.64 5.97 17.88
N ASN A 144 28.98 4.83 18.48
CA ASN A 144 30.33 4.25 18.41
C ASN A 144 30.44 3.08 17.40
N GLY A 145 29.33 2.60 16.83
CA GLY A 145 29.32 1.53 15.81
C GLY A 145 29.52 0.12 16.35
N THR A 146 30.13 -0.04 17.53
CA THR A 146 30.33 -1.34 18.19
C THR A 146 29.17 -1.68 19.14
N TYR A 147 28.55 -2.84 18.93
CA TYR A 147 27.67 -3.51 19.89
C TYR A 147 28.46 -4.55 20.70
N LEU A 148 28.45 -4.39 22.02
CA LEU A 148 28.80 -5.43 23.00
C LEU A 148 27.60 -5.61 23.92
N VAL A 149 27.35 -6.84 24.35
CA VAL A 149 26.33 -7.19 25.35
C VAL A 149 26.95 -8.24 26.27
N GLU A 150 26.79 -8.08 27.58
CA GLU A 150 27.18 -9.06 28.59
C GLU A 150 26.00 -9.99 28.89
N ASP A 151 26.29 -11.25 29.22
CA ASP A 151 25.30 -12.29 29.41
C ASP A 151 24.49 -12.13 30.71
N SER A 152 23.22 -12.55 30.70
CA SER A 152 22.57 -13.07 31.90
C SER A 152 21.66 -14.25 31.56
N ASP A 153 22.08 -15.44 31.94
CA ASP A 153 21.30 -16.67 31.75
C ASP A 153 19.98 -16.62 32.52
N ASN A 154 18.93 -17.19 31.93
CA ASN A 154 18.07 -18.18 32.59
C ASN A 154 17.25 -18.92 31.51
N SER A 155 17.49 -20.22 31.41
CA SER A 155 16.80 -21.14 30.49
C SER A 155 15.69 -21.91 31.21
N GLU A 156 14.51 -21.98 30.63
CA GLU A 156 13.57 -23.10 30.83
C GLU A 156 13.05 -23.56 29.47
N ASP A 157 13.17 -24.87 29.19
CA ASP A 157 12.73 -25.48 27.93
C ASP A 157 11.21 -25.67 27.91
N MET A 158 10.57 -25.29 26.81
CA MET A 158 9.27 -25.82 26.40
C MET A 158 9.34 -26.29 24.96
N VAL A 159 9.27 -27.61 24.78
CA VAL A 159 9.06 -28.26 23.48
C VAL A 159 7.55 -28.32 23.26
N GLU A 160 7.02 -27.49 22.37
CA GLU A 160 5.70 -27.68 21.80
C GLU A 160 5.84 -28.12 20.34
N SER A 161 5.27 -29.27 20.03
CA SER A 161 5.21 -29.86 18.69
C SER A 161 3.87 -29.51 18.05
N GLU A 162 3.88 -28.57 17.09
CA GLU A 162 2.68 -28.29 16.29
C GLU A 162 2.53 -29.32 15.16
N GLU A 163 1.59 -30.24 15.33
CA GLU A 163 1.06 -31.09 14.26
C GLU A 163 0.15 -30.24 13.36
N ASN A 164 0.70 -29.63 12.31
CA ASN A 164 -0.12 -29.03 11.25
C ASN A 164 -0.65 -30.13 10.31
N GLU A 165 -1.88 -30.58 10.52
CA GLU A 165 -2.60 -31.45 9.58
C GLU A 165 -2.83 -30.74 8.25
N GLU A 166 -2.00 -31.06 7.26
CA GLU A 166 -2.12 -30.60 5.87
C GLU A 166 -3.35 -31.25 5.19
N THR A 167 -4.54 -30.78 5.57
CA THR A 167 -5.83 -31.28 5.09
C THR A 167 -6.10 -30.81 3.66
N THR A 168 -5.47 -31.50 2.72
CA THR A 168 -5.88 -31.53 1.31
C THR A 168 -7.40 -31.76 1.24
N LYS A 169 -8.15 -30.74 0.81
CA LYS A 169 -9.61 -30.76 0.81
C LYS A 169 -10.15 -31.73 -0.22
N THR A 170 -10.26 -32.99 0.17
CA THR A 170 -11.13 -33.95 -0.48
C THR A 170 -12.55 -33.40 -0.40
N GLU A 171 -13.13 -32.97 -1.53
CA GLU A 171 -14.47 -32.39 -1.59
C GLU A 171 -15.45 -33.34 -0.89
N SER A 172 -16.12 -32.89 0.18
CA SER A 172 -16.93 -33.79 0.99
C SER A 172 -18.14 -34.31 0.21
N ASP A 173 -18.54 -35.56 0.48
CA ASP A 173 -19.69 -36.19 -0.20
C ASP A 173 -21.00 -35.39 -0.01
N PHE A 174 -21.09 -34.58 1.05
CA PHE A 174 -22.16 -33.62 1.28
C PHE A 174 -22.17 -32.49 0.24
N VAL A 175 -21.02 -31.84 -0.02
CA VAL A 175 -20.88 -30.80 -1.05
C VAL A 175 -21.16 -31.39 -2.44
N ARG A 176 -20.57 -32.56 -2.75
CA ARG A 176 -20.77 -33.25 -4.03
C ARG A 176 -22.23 -33.67 -4.26
N GLY A 177 -22.93 -34.07 -3.19
CA GLY A 177 -24.37 -34.33 -3.20
C GLY A 177 -25.18 -33.09 -3.53
N LEU A 178 -24.94 -31.96 -2.85
CA LEU A 178 -25.63 -30.70 -3.11
C LEU A 178 -25.37 -30.15 -4.53
N LYS A 179 -24.13 -30.25 -5.04
CA LYS A 179 -23.79 -29.92 -6.43
C LYS A 179 -24.57 -30.77 -7.44
N SER A 180 -24.68 -32.08 -7.17
CA SER A 180 -25.45 -33.01 -8.01
C SER A 180 -26.94 -32.68 -7.99
N TYR A 181 -27.51 -32.35 -6.82
CA TYR A 181 -28.91 -31.94 -6.70
C TYR A 181 -29.18 -30.60 -7.40
N TRP A 182 -28.33 -29.60 -7.20
CA TRP A 182 -28.40 -28.30 -7.87
C TRP A 182 -28.36 -28.45 -9.40
N SER A 183 -27.48 -29.31 -9.90
CA SER A 183 -27.38 -29.67 -11.32
C SER A 183 -28.67 -30.31 -11.88
N GLY A 184 -29.48 -30.97 -11.04
CA GLY A 184 -30.80 -31.48 -11.38
C GLY A 184 -31.94 -30.45 -11.33
N LEU A 185 -31.74 -29.25 -10.76
CA LEU A 185 -32.77 -28.21 -10.69
C LEU A 185 -32.97 -27.50 -12.03
N SER A 186 -34.22 -27.18 -12.36
CA SER A 186 -34.55 -26.34 -13.51
C SER A 186 -34.07 -24.90 -13.33
N VAL A 187 -33.79 -24.23 -14.45
CA VAL A 187 -33.29 -22.85 -14.51
C VAL A 187 -34.16 -21.88 -13.69
N ASP A 188 -35.49 -22.01 -13.73
CA ASP A 188 -36.39 -21.16 -12.96
C ASP A 188 -36.35 -21.42 -11.45
N LYS A 189 -36.06 -22.66 -11.01
CA LYS A 189 -35.82 -22.93 -9.58
C LYS A 189 -34.52 -22.26 -9.13
N ARG A 190 -33.43 -22.41 -9.90
CA ARG A 190 -32.13 -21.76 -9.62
C ARG A 190 -32.26 -20.23 -9.55
N ARG A 191 -32.94 -19.62 -10.52
CA ARG A 191 -33.24 -18.17 -10.59
C ARG A 191 -34.20 -17.66 -9.51
N ASN A 192 -34.93 -18.55 -8.82
CA ASN A 192 -35.78 -18.18 -7.69
C ASN A 192 -35.09 -18.38 -6.34
N PHE A 193 -34.11 -19.28 -6.25
CA PHE A 193 -33.33 -19.52 -5.02
C PHE A 193 -32.50 -18.29 -4.60
N VAL A 194 -31.98 -17.50 -5.55
CA VAL A 194 -31.28 -16.22 -5.30
C VAL A 194 -32.20 -15.04 -4.90
N LYS A 195 -33.49 -15.30 -4.63
CA LYS A 195 -34.46 -14.30 -4.17
C LYS A 195 -34.88 -14.64 -2.74
N VAL A 196 -34.26 -14.00 -1.77
CA VAL A 196 -34.52 -14.28 -0.35
C VAL A 196 -35.62 -13.35 0.18
N SER A 197 -36.74 -13.93 0.58
CA SER A 197 -37.83 -13.23 1.27
C SER A 197 -37.34 -12.64 2.60
N ILE A 198 -37.55 -11.33 2.79
CA ILE A 198 -37.15 -10.63 4.02
C ILE A 198 -37.95 -11.15 5.23
N ALA A 199 -39.22 -11.50 5.03
CA ALA A 199 -40.06 -12.03 6.10
C ALA A 199 -39.57 -13.40 6.61
N ASP A 200 -39.15 -14.27 5.69
CA ASP A 200 -38.67 -15.61 6.02
C ASP A 200 -37.26 -15.55 6.63
N PHE A 201 -36.37 -14.73 6.08
CA PHE A 201 -35.03 -14.48 6.65
C PHE A 201 -35.10 -13.83 8.05
N THR A 202 -36.01 -12.88 8.28
CA THR A 202 -36.23 -12.29 9.61
C THR A 202 -36.79 -13.32 10.60
N SER A 203 -37.63 -14.25 10.13
CA SER A 203 -38.16 -15.33 10.97
C SER A 203 -37.09 -16.37 11.31
N TYR A 204 -36.19 -16.68 10.37
CA TYR A 204 -34.99 -17.50 10.60
C TYR A 204 -34.05 -16.85 11.63
N VAL A 205 -33.74 -15.56 11.48
CA VAL A 205 -32.87 -14.85 12.44
C VAL A 205 -33.51 -14.76 13.83
N GLN A 206 -34.84 -14.59 13.93
CA GLN A 206 -35.54 -14.70 15.23
C GLN A 206 -35.46 -16.12 15.83
N ARG A 207 -35.53 -17.16 15.00
CA ARG A 207 -35.45 -18.57 15.45
C ARG A 207 -34.08 -18.90 16.05
N LEU A 208 -33.00 -18.29 15.54
CA LEU A 208 -31.63 -18.48 16.06
C LEU A 208 -31.28 -17.55 17.23
N TYR A 209 -31.64 -16.26 17.14
CA TYR A 209 -31.14 -15.20 18.03
C TYR A 209 -32.24 -14.47 18.82
N GLY A 210 -33.45 -15.01 18.84
CA GLY A 210 -34.58 -14.46 19.57
C GLY A 210 -35.00 -13.05 19.11
N THR A 211 -35.59 -12.29 20.03
CA THR A 211 -36.04 -10.92 19.77
C THR A 211 -34.88 -9.94 19.56
N GLU A 212 -33.72 -10.17 20.19
CA GLU A 212 -32.52 -9.34 20.01
C GLU A 212 -32.00 -9.39 18.58
N GLY A 213 -31.85 -10.60 18.02
CA GLY A 213 -31.45 -10.76 16.62
C GLY A 213 -32.46 -10.21 15.62
N ARG A 214 -33.77 -10.38 15.88
CA ARG A 214 -34.82 -9.72 15.08
C ARG A 214 -34.62 -8.20 15.05
N VAL A 215 -34.50 -7.56 16.21
CA VAL A 215 -34.34 -6.10 16.32
C VAL A 215 -33.02 -5.62 15.69
N ALA A 216 -31.95 -6.40 15.81
CA ALA A 216 -30.67 -6.10 15.15
C ALA A 216 -30.82 -6.10 13.61
N LEU A 217 -31.44 -7.14 13.02
CA LEU A 217 -31.69 -7.21 11.58
C LEU A 217 -32.66 -6.12 11.11
N GLU A 218 -33.74 -5.87 11.86
CA GLU A 218 -34.70 -4.81 11.56
C GLU A 218 -34.06 -3.41 11.61
N LYS A 219 -33.08 -3.15 12.50
CA LYS A 219 -32.26 -1.93 12.43
C LYS A 219 -31.42 -1.89 11.15
N VAL A 220 -30.70 -2.95 10.81
CA VAL A 220 -29.87 -3.03 9.58
C VAL A 220 -30.72 -2.68 8.36
N LEU A 221 -31.81 -3.41 8.15
CA LEU A 221 -32.71 -3.21 7.00
C LEU A 221 -33.37 -1.82 7.03
N GLY A 222 -33.66 -1.27 8.21
CA GLY A 222 -34.18 0.10 8.38
C GLY A 222 -33.21 1.18 7.91
N SER A 223 -31.96 1.14 8.36
CA SER A 223 -30.90 2.05 7.90
C SER A 223 -30.65 1.91 6.40
N VAL A 224 -30.47 0.67 5.94
CA VAL A 224 -30.22 0.34 4.52
C VAL A 224 -31.33 0.86 3.60
N ARG A 225 -32.60 0.75 4.02
CA ARG A 225 -33.77 1.28 3.27
C ARG A 225 -33.80 2.81 3.22
N LYS A 226 -33.40 3.48 4.29
CA LYS A 226 -33.38 4.94 4.41
C LYS A 226 -32.26 5.54 3.56
N ASP A 227 -31.05 4.99 3.70
CA ASP A 227 -29.82 5.58 3.17
C ASP A 227 -29.40 5.00 1.81
N LYS A 228 -30.09 3.95 1.32
CA LYS A 228 -29.92 3.30 0.00
C LYS A 228 -28.49 2.80 -0.28
N ARG A 229 -27.80 2.40 0.79
CA ARG A 229 -26.41 1.95 0.79
C ARG A 229 -26.19 0.93 1.90
N TRP A 230 -25.26 0.00 1.69
CA TRP A 230 -24.83 -0.95 2.72
C TRP A 230 -23.72 -0.40 3.61
N ARG A 231 -22.91 0.54 3.09
CA ARG A 231 -21.75 1.12 3.79
C ARG A 231 -22.11 2.41 4.52
N LEU A 232 -21.71 2.53 5.79
CA LEU A 232 -21.70 3.80 6.54
C LEU A 232 -20.40 3.96 7.34
N TRP A 233 -20.19 5.13 7.94
CA TRP A 233 -19.07 5.37 8.87
C TRP A 233 -19.58 5.43 10.31
N VAL A 234 -18.95 4.70 11.22
CA VAL A 234 -19.28 4.65 12.64
C VAL A 234 -18.06 5.05 13.47
N CYS A 235 -18.17 6.16 14.21
CA CYS A 235 -17.16 6.47 15.22
C CYS A 235 -17.27 5.47 16.38
N ARG A 236 -16.32 4.54 16.50
CA ARG A 236 -16.37 3.49 17.53
C ARG A 236 -16.34 4.07 18.97
N SER A 237 -15.75 5.26 19.15
CA SER A 237 -15.67 5.95 20.45
C SER A 237 -17.04 6.47 20.96
N CYS A 238 -17.77 7.26 20.17
CA CYS A 238 -19.03 7.88 20.58
C CYS A 238 -20.30 7.27 19.96
N SER A 239 -20.14 6.28 19.06
CA SER A 239 -21.24 5.61 18.34
C SER A 239 -22.10 6.53 17.45
N LYS A 240 -21.58 7.69 17.02
CA LYS A 240 -22.19 8.50 15.95
C LYS A 240 -22.03 7.79 14.59
N GLU A 241 -23.09 7.82 13.79
CA GLU A 241 -23.20 7.22 12.45
C GLU A 241 -23.20 8.35 11.40
N PHE A 242 -22.46 8.21 10.30
CA PHE A 242 -22.25 9.24 9.26
C PHE A 242 -22.47 8.70 7.84
N SER A 243 -22.89 9.58 6.92
CA SER A 243 -23.22 9.24 5.54
C SER A 243 -22.03 9.31 4.57
N SER A 244 -20.96 10.00 4.98
CA SER A 244 -19.74 10.17 4.19
C SER A 244 -18.46 10.07 5.05
N ALA A 245 -17.35 9.73 4.37
CA ALA A 245 -16.02 9.76 4.95
C ALA A 245 -15.64 11.15 5.50
N GLU A 246 -16.07 12.22 4.82
CA GLU A 246 -15.69 13.60 5.17
C GLU A 246 -16.46 14.12 6.40
N GLU A 247 -17.75 13.80 6.54
CA GLU A 247 -18.48 14.01 7.80
C GLU A 247 -17.79 13.28 8.98
N CYS A 248 -17.32 12.06 8.75
CA CYS A 248 -16.60 11.28 9.75
C CYS A 248 -15.25 11.92 10.11
N ARG A 249 -14.43 12.32 9.12
CA ARG A 249 -13.16 13.05 9.31
C ARG A 249 -13.35 14.28 10.20
N ASN A 250 -14.24 15.18 9.78
CA ASN A 250 -14.54 16.44 10.47
C ASN A 250 -15.01 16.21 11.92
N HIS A 251 -15.72 15.12 12.18
CA HIS A 251 -16.12 14.72 13.52
C HIS A 251 -14.94 14.23 14.37
N LEU A 252 -14.07 13.36 13.83
CA LEU A 252 -12.94 12.79 14.56
C LEU A 252 -11.91 13.86 14.94
N GLU A 253 -11.64 14.81 14.05
CA GLU A 253 -10.76 15.94 14.32
C GLU A 253 -11.27 16.78 15.49
N ARG A 254 -12.53 17.22 15.43
CA ARG A 254 -13.14 18.16 16.38
C ARG A 254 -13.43 17.53 17.75
N GLU A 255 -13.92 16.30 17.78
CA GLU A 255 -14.50 15.70 19.00
C GLU A 255 -13.58 14.65 19.65
N HIS A 256 -12.64 14.09 18.89
CA HIS A 256 -11.73 13.03 19.34
C HIS A 256 -10.25 13.42 19.26
N GLY A 257 -9.92 14.66 18.89
CA GLY A 257 -8.54 15.17 18.85
C GLY A 257 -7.69 14.53 17.74
N ALA A 258 -8.33 14.03 16.69
CA ALA A 258 -7.67 13.40 15.55
C ALA A 258 -7.10 14.42 14.53
N GLY A 259 -7.20 15.72 14.83
CA GLY A 259 -6.64 16.81 14.03
C GLY A 259 -5.79 17.76 14.87
N PHE A 260 -4.85 18.46 14.24
CA PHE A 260 -4.01 19.46 14.88
C PHE A 260 -4.47 20.88 14.52
N HIS A 261 -4.70 21.71 15.53
CA HIS A 261 -5.09 23.11 15.36
C HIS A 261 -4.09 24.02 16.10
N PRO A 262 -3.16 24.69 15.38
CA PRO A 262 -2.15 25.54 16.00
C PRO A 262 -2.73 26.88 16.45
N ASN A 263 -2.47 27.24 17.71
CA ASN A 263 -2.99 28.47 18.35
C ASN A 263 -2.44 29.79 17.78
N VAL A 264 -1.43 29.77 16.90
CA VAL A 264 -0.72 30.96 16.40
C VAL A 264 -0.44 30.83 14.90
N ALA A 265 -1.10 31.67 14.08
CA ALA A 265 -0.98 31.63 12.62
C ALA A 265 0.47 31.90 12.12
N MET A 266 1.22 32.78 12.78
CA MET A 266 2.62 33.08 12.42
C MET A 266 3.57 31.89 12.58
N ALA A 267 3.21 30.86 13.36
CA ALA A 267 4.03 29.67 13.53
C ALA A 267 3.92 28.67 12.36
N LEU A 268 2.91 28.81 11.49
CA LEU A 268 2.64 27.87 10.40
C LEU A 268 3.85 27.74 9.45
N ALA A 269 4.22 26.50 9.14
CA ALA A 269 5.07 26.23 7.99
C ALA A 269 4.24 26.49 6.73
N GLN A 270 4.83 27.14 5.72
CA GLN A 270 4.16 27.39 4.45
C GLN A 270 4.80 26.55 3.34
N ARG A 271 3.97 25.77 2.64
CA ARG A 271 4.38 24.99 1.46
C ARG A 271 4.74 25.93 0.31
N ILE A 272 5.63 25.48 -0.56
CA ILE A 272 5.92 26.13 -1.84
C ILE A 272 4.62 26.37 -2.65
N SER A 273 4.58 27.40 -3.52
CA SER A 273 3.46 27.54 -4.46
C SER A 273 3.65 26.61 -5.65
N GLU A 274 2.56 26.05 -6.18
CA GLU A 274 2.63 25.12 -7.32
C GLU A 274 3.41 25.68 -8.50
N SER A 275 3.24 26.98 -8.77
CA SER A 275 4.00 27.73 -9.77
C SER A 275 5.53 27.59 -9.62
N TRP A 276 6.05 27.63 -8.40
CA TRP A 276 7.49 27.49 -8.12
C TRP A 276 7.92 26.02 -8.10
N GLY A 277 6.99 25.11 -7.79
CA GLY A 277 7.19 23.66 -7.93
C GLY A 277 7.45 23.28 -9.37
N CYS A 278 6.58 23.68 -10.31
CA CYS A 278 6.76 23.39 -11.74
C CYS A 278 8.04 24.01 -12.32
N MET A 279 8.46 25.19 -11.85
CA MET A 279 9.71 25.83 -12.29
C MET A 279 10.98 25.01 -11.95
N ILE A 280 10.93 24.13 -10.94
CA ILE A 280 12.08 23.27 -10.58
C ILE A 280 12.22 22.13 -11.59
N SER A 281 11.11 21.50 -11.96
CA SER A 281 11.05 20.35 -12.88
C SER A 281 11.48 20.73 -14.30
N ASP A 282 10.87 21.78 -14.86
CA ASP A 282 10.96 22.17 -16.29
C ASP A 282 12.23 22.97 -16.65
N GLY A 283 13.22 23.02 -15.74
CA GLY A 283 14.32 23.99 -15.79
C GLY A 283 15.57 23.57 -16.55
N GLY A 284 16.22 24.54 -17.20
CA GLY A 284 17.56 24.41 -17.76
C GLY A 284 18.64 24.71 -16.72
N TRP A 285 18.92 23.73 -15.84
CA TRP A 285 19.84 23.84 -14.68
C TRP A 285 21.33 23.85 -15.06
N GLU A 286 21.71 24.76 -15.97
CA GLU A 286 23.08 24.98 -16.44
C GLU A 286 23.77 26.14 -15.69
N PRO A 287 25.10 26.10 -15.47
CA PRO A 287 25.82 27.20 -14.85
C PRO A 287 25.72 28.48 -15.68
N LEU A 288 25.58 29.63 -15.02
CA LEU A 288 25.56 30.95 -15.66
C LEU A 288 26.83 31.74 -15.37
N ASP A 289 27.29 32.52 -16.35
CA ASP A 289 28.41 33.46 -16.20
C ASP A 289 27.93 34.68 -15.41
N THR A 290 28.26 34.68 -14.12
CA THR A 290 27.86 35.72 -13.18
C THR A 290 28.50 37.08 -13.49
N VAL A 291 29.67 37.14 -14.14
CA VAL A 291 30.32 38.41 -14.52
C VAL A 291 29.59 39.02 -15.72
N SER A 292 29.47 38.27 -16.81
CA SER A 292 28.76 38.72 -18.02
C SER A 292 27.29 39.04 -17.73
N ALA A 293 26.64 38.29 -16.84
CA ALA A 293 25.27 38.57 -16.41
C ALA A 293 25.16 39.83 -15.54
N VAL A 294 26.11 40.12 -14.64
CA VAL A 294 26.11 41.35 -13.85
C VAL A 294 26.22 42.59 -14.73
N GLU A 295 27.04 42.56 -15.78
CA GLU A 295 27.10 43.65 -16.76
C GLU A 295 25.80 43.76 -17.56
N MET A 296 25.27 42.63 -18.05
CA MET A 296 24.01 42.61 -18.80
C MET A 296 22.82 43.13 -17.98
N ILE A 297 22.73 42.78 -16.69
CA ILE A 297 21.72 43.30 -15.74
C ILE A 297 21.85 44.83 -15.60
N LYS A 298 23.08 45.33 -15.37
CA LYS A 298 23.34 46.78 -15.24
C LYS A 298 22.96 47.54 -16.52
N THR A 299 23.25 46.98 -17.70
CA THR A 299 22.86 47.58 -18.99
C THR A 299 21.35 47.51 -19.25
N ARG A 300 20.71 46.36 -19.04
CA ARG A 300 19.26 46.19 -19.29
C ARG A 300 18.38 47.06 -18.39
N LEU A 301 18.82 47.33 -17.16
CA LEU A 301 18.15 48.27 -16.25
C LEU A 301 18.27 49.72 -16.72
N GLN A 302 19.39 50.12 -17.34
CA GLN A 302 19.54 51.44 -17.98
C GLN A 302 18.67 51.57 -19.25
N ASP A 303 18.57 50.48 -20.02
CA ASP A 303 17.77 50.36 -21.24
C ASP A 303 16.25 50.17 -21.01
N MET A 304 15.81 49.98 -19.77
CA MET A 304 14.45 49.57 -19.38
C MET A 304 13.93 48.31 -20.09
N LYS A 305 14.81 47.34 -20.41
CA LYS A 305 14.46 46.07 -21.07
C LYS A 305 14.37 44.92 -20.06
N ALA A 306 13.16 44.47 -19.76
CA ALA A 306 12.94 43.28 -18.95
C ALA A 306 13.51 42.00 -19.60
N PHE A 307 13.82 41.00 -18.78
CA PHE A 307 14.11 39.64 -19.25
C PHE A 307 12.82 38.92 -19.63
N VAL A 308 12.83 38.16 -20.73
CA VAL A 308 11.72 37.28 -21.11
C VAL A 308 11.88 35.96 -20.37
N TYR A 309 10.85 35.52 -19.65
CA TYR A 309 10.82 34.25 -18.93
C TYR A 309 9.75 33.32 -19.50
N GLU A 310 10.17 32.14 -19.94
CA GLU A 310 9.29 31.01 -20.28
C GLU A 310 9.31 30.03 -19.10
N LYS A 311 8.14 29.69 -18.54
CA LYS A 311 8.04 28.81 -17.35
C LYS A 311 8.98 29.18 -16.18
N GLY A 312 9.32 30.46 -16.00
CA GLY A 312 10.24 30.93 -14.96
C GLY A 312 11.73 30.83 -15.30
N TRP A 313 12.10 30.54 -16.55
CA TRP A 313 13.48 30.49 -17.04
C TRP A 313 13.67 31.44 -18.23
N SER A 314 14.78 32.16 -18.26
CA SER A 314 15.17 33.05 -19.37
C SER A 314 16.34 32.47 -20.17
N LYS A 315 16.19 32.45 -21.49
CA LYS A 315 17.22 32.01 -22.46
C LYS A 315 18.22 33.13 -22.81
N ASP A 316 17.97 34.35 -22.32
CA ASP A 316 18.77 35.55 -22.57
C ASP A 316 20.08 35.61 -21.77
N LEU A 317 20.25 34.71 -20.79
CA LEU A 317 21.34 34.75 -19.81
C LEU A 317 22.57 33.96 -20.28
N PRO A 318 23.79 34.44 -20.01
CA PRO A 318 25.01 33.81 -20.51
C PRO A 318 25.35 32.55 -19.72
N PHE A 319 25.59 31.43 -20.42
CA PHE A 319 26.03 30.17 -19.81
C PHE A 319 27.55 30.17 -19.54
N ALA A 320 27.98 29.44 -18.50
CA ALA A 320 29.38 29.21 -18.18
C ALA A 320 29.76 27.72 -18.30
N ALA A 321 30.92 27.45 -18.87
CA ALA A 321 31.46 26.10 -18.99
C ALA A 321 32.13 25.62 -17.69
N ASP A 322 31.32 25.31 -16.66
CA ASP A 322 31.79 24.71 -15.39
C ASP A 322 31.05 23.40 -15.06
N GLU A 323 31.67 22.29 -15.41
CA GLU A 323 31.15 20.93 -15.19
C GLU A 323 30.90 20.60 -13.70
N GLU A 324 31.72 21.16 -12.79
CA GLU A 324 31.55 20.93 -11.36
C GLU A 324 30.36 21.73 -10.81
N ARG A 325 30.11 22.94 -11.33
CA ARG A 325 28.86 23.66 -11.05
C ARG A 325 27.65 22.93 -11.64
N ARG A 326 27.75 22.36 -12.84
CA ARG A 326 26.64 21.57 -13.43
C ARG A 326 26.27 20.36 -12.54
N LYS A 327 27.26 19.56 -12.11
CA LYS A 327 27.03 18.42 -11.21
C LYS A 327 26.30 18.84 -9.92
N LEU A 328 26.79 19.90 -9.26
CA LEU A 328 26.16 20.44 -8.05
C LEU A 328 24.74 20.95 -8.31
N LEU A 329 24.48 21.61 -9.44
CA LEU A 329 23.15 22.11 -9.83
C LEU A 329 22.16 20.97 -10.09
N GLN A 330 22.58 19.88 -10.74
CA GLN A 330 21.71 18.72 -10.97
C GLN A 330 21.45 17.93 -9.67
N GLU A 331 22.42 17.81 -8.75
CA GLU A 331 22.20 17.19 -7.43
C GLU A 331 21.24 18.04 -6.56
N ILE A 332 21.37 19.37 -6.60
CA ILE A 332 20.43 20.32 -5.97
C ILE A 332 19.03 20.19 -6.58
N ARG A 333 18.92 20.11 -7.92
CA ARG A 333 17.65 19.89 -8.63
C ARG A 333 16.98 18.60 -8.18
N PHE A 334 17.71 17.49 -8.17
CA PHE A 334 17.20 16.18 -7.75
C PHE A 334 16.60 16.24 -6.35
N LEU A 335 17.33 16.77 -5.36
CA LEU A 335 16.82 16.91 -3.99
C LEU A 335 15.59 17.83 -3.90
N LEU A 336 15.54 18.92 -4.69
CA LEU A 336 14.39 19.83 -4.71
C LEU A 336 13.14 19.20 -5.36
N VAL A 337 13.31 18.36 -6.39
CA VAL A 337 12.23 17.55 -6.98
C VAL A 337 11.74 16.54 -5.95
N THR A 338 12.63 15.74 -5.35
CA THR A 338 12.27 14.78 -4.29
C THR A 338 11.51 15.46 -3.13
N PHE A 339 11.91 16.67 -2.71
CA PHE A 339 11.22 17.40 -1.64
C PHE A 339 9.87 18.01 -2.07
N ARG A 340 9.67 18.28 -3.37
CA ARG A 340 8.35 18.63 -3.92
C ARG A 340 7.44 17.42 -3.86
N ASP A 341 7.88 16.28 -4.37
CA ASP A 341 7.03 15.12 -4.62
C ASP A 341 6.71 14.36 -3.31
N CYS A 342 7.69 14.24 -2.40
CA CYS A 342 7.45 13.86 -1.00
C CYS A 342 6.61 14.88 -0.20
N ASN A 343 6.23 16.01 -0.82
CA ASN A 343 5.36 17.03 -0.25
C ASN A 343 5.90 17.64 1.06
N ILE A 344 7.18 18.07 1.04
CA ILE A 344 7.88 18.67 2.19
C ILE A 344 8.64 19.99 1.89
N LEU A 345 8.68 20.43 0.63
CA LEU A 345 9.42 21.64 0.24
C LEU A 345 8.78 22.93 0.79
N SER A 346 9.49 23.60 1.70
CA SER A 346 8.99 24.80 2.41
C SER A 346 9.39 26.12 1.74
N ARG A 347 8.59 27.17 1.97
CA ARG A 347 8.97 28.55 1.59
C ARG A 347 10.22 29.05 2.33
N SER A 348 10.57 28.46 3.47
CA SER A 348 11.80 28.78 4.18
C SER A 348 13.06 28.27 3.47
N VAL A 349 12.99 27.18 2.69
CA VAL A 349 14.07 26.80 1.75
C VAL A 349 14.25 27.90 0.70
N ILE A 350 13.16 28.38 0.08
CA ILE A 350 13.22 29.46 -0.93
C ILE A 350 13.76 30.77 -0.32
N ALA A 351 13.32 31.14 0.89
CA ALA A 351 13.81 32.33 1.59
C ALA A 351 15.31 32.24 1.91
N TRP A 352 15.81 31.03 2.17
CA TRP A 352 17.23 30.76 2.41
C TRP A 352 18.06 30.83 1.12
N VAL A 353 17.55 30.27 0.00
CA VAL A 353 18.15 30.45 -1.34
C VAL A 353 18.22 31.92 -1.73
N LYS A 354 17.10 32.66 -1.56
CA LYS A 354 17.05 34.11 -1.82
C LYS A 354 18.07 34.89 -0.99
N TYR A 355 18.36 34.45 0.24
CA TYR A 355 19.41 35.05 1.06
C TYR A 355 20.81 34.77 0.49
N LEU A 356 21.15 33.52 0.14
CA LEU A 356 22.44 33.22 -0.52
C LEU A 356 22.62 34.01 -1.82
N VAL A 357 21.62 34.01 -2.71
CA VAL A 357 21.66 34.72 -4.00
C VAL A 357 21.91 36.20 -3.79
N VAL A 358 21.12 36.87 -2.94
CA VAL A 358 21.27 38.31 -2.68
C VAL A 358 22.65 38.60 -2.07
N SER A 359 23.09 37.85 -1.06
CA SER A 359 24.41 38.06 -0.44
C SER A 359 25.59 37.61 -1.31
N HIS A 360 25.38 36.86 -2.40
CA HIS A 360 26.39 36.65 -3.43
C HIS A 360 26.49 37.87 -4.36
N PHE A 361 25.37 38.33 -4.92
CA PHE A 361 25.32 39.50 -5.80
C PHE A 361 25.70 40.83 -5.13
N GLU A 362 25.45 40.99 -3.82
CA GLU A 362 25.89 42.16 -3.04
C GLU A 362 27.42 42.30 -3.03
N LYS A 363 28.19 41.19 -3.06
CA LYS A 363 29.66 41.21 -3.24
C LYS A 363 30.07 41.80 -4.59
N LEU A 364 29.22 41.65 -5.61
CA LEU A 364 29.42 42.10 -6.99
C LEU A 364 28.79 43.49 -7.26
N GLN A 365 28.43 44.21 -6.19
CA GLN A 365 27.79 45.52 -6.23
C GLN A 365 26.46 45.53 -7.01
N VAL A 366 25.70 44.44 -6.93
CA VAL A 366 24.31 44.35 -7.43
C VAL A 366 23.38 44.16 -6.25
N PHE A 367 22.46 45.11 -6.07
CA PHE A 367 21.56 45.13 -4.93
C PHE A 367 20.27 44.35 -5.19
N LYS A 368 19.62 43.93 -4.10
CA LYS A 368 18.36 43.16 -4.12
C LYS A 368 17.24 43.78 -4.99
N HIS A 369 17.12 45.10 -5.07
CA HIS A 369 16.09 45.75 -5.90
C HIS A 369 16.30 45.46 -7.39
N SER A 370 17.55 45.60 -7.87
CA SER A 370 17.95 45.37 -9.26
C SER A 370 17.65 43.93 -9.70
N LEU A 371 17.90 42.95 -8.83
CA LEU A 371 17.59 41.54 -9.07
C LEU A 371 16.09 41.24 -9.08
N ALA A 372 15.30 41.98 -8.28
CA ALA A 372 13.85 41.81 -8.21
C ALA A 372 13.15 42.45 -9.42
N GLU A 373 13.62 43.62 -9.86
CA GLU A 373 13.21 44.27 -11.12
C GLU A 373 13.51 43.39 -12.34
N CYS A 374 14.61 42.64 -12.30
CA CYS A 374 14.95 41.64 -13.31
C CYS A 374 14.15 40.32 -13.18
N GLY A 375 13.32 40.13 -12.16
CA GLY A 375 12.59 38.87 -11.88
C GLY A 375 13.42 37.71 -11.33
N LEU A 376 14.75 37.88 -11.21
CA LEU A 376 15.67 36.79 -10.86
C LEU A 376 15.46 36.26 -9.45
N VAL A 377 15.26 37.14 -8.46
CA VAL A 377 15.09 36.73 -7.04
C VAL A 377 13.96 35.71 -6.87
N ASP A 378 12.93 35.79 -7.70
CA ASP A 378 11.72 34.97 -7.61
C ASP A 378 11.70 33.75 -8.54
N THR A 379 12.84 33.34 -9.11
CA THR A 379 12.96 32.14 -9.97
C THR A 379 14.05 31.17 -9.48
N PRO A 380 13.93 29.84 -9.73
CA PRO A 380 15.00 28.88 -9.42
C PRO A 380 16.29 29.14 -10.21
N GLN A 381 16.19 29.73 -11.41
CA GLN A 381 17.34 30.05 -12.25
C GLN A 381 18.39 30.92 -11.54
N SER A 382 18.00 31.72 -10.54
CA SER A 382 18.95 32.48 -9.73
C SER A 382 20.00 31.65 -8.97
N ILE A 383 19.71 30.36 -8.71
CA ILE A 383 20.66 29.40 -8.13
C ILE A 383 21.85 29.16 -9.08
N CYS A 384 21.63 29.26 -10.39
CA CYS A 384 22.64 28.93 -11.41
C CYS A 384 23.81 29.93 -11.48
N PHE A 385 23.67 31.11 -10.88
CA PHE A 385 24.74 32.10 -10.67
C PHE A 385 25.63 31.81 -9.46
N LEU A 386 25.23 30.92 -8.55
CA LEU A 386 26.00 30.65 -7.35
C LEU A 386 27.28 29.89 -7.70
N GLU A 387 28.38 30.32 -7.09
CA GLU A 387 29.66 29.64 -7.20
C GLU A 387 29.71 28.36 -6.35
N ARG A 388 30.69 27.50 -6.65
CA ARG A 388 30.83 26.15 -6.05
C ARG A 388 30.73 26.13 -4.53
N HIS A 389 31.23 27.15 -3.83
CA HIS A 389 31.16 27.25 -2.37
C HIS A 389 29.72 27.50 -1.88
N GLU A 390 29.03 28.51 -2.42
CA GLU A 390 27.61 28.79 -2.14
C GLU A 390 26.69 27.62 -2.53
N LEU A 391 26.94 26.96 -3.67
CA LEU A 391 26.21 25.74 -4.07
C LEU A 391 26.41 24.60 -3.06
N ASN A 392 27.66 24.35 -2.63
CA ASN A 392 27.92 23.35 -1.60
C ASN A 392 27.21 23.70 -0.28
N GLN A 393 27.20 24.95 0.18
CA GLN A 393 26.44 25.34 1.38
C GLN A 393 24.94 25.04 1.25
N PHE A 394 24.35 25.23 0.07
CA PHE A 394 22.94 24.90 -0.16
C PHE A 394 22.70 23.40 -0.18
N LEU A 395 23.53 22.64 -0.91
CA LEU A 395 23.49 21.19 -0.97
C LEU A 395 23.63 20.55 0.42
N ASP A 396 24.50 21.11 1.27
CA ASP A 396 24.73 20.68 2.66
C ASP A 396 23.51 20.95 3.56
N LEU A 397 22.68 21.95 3.25
CA LEU A 397 21.39 22.17 3.90
C LEU A 397 20.34 21.16 3.41
N LEU A 398 20.25 20.93 2.10
CA LEU A 398 19.31 19.97 1.50
C LEU A 398 19.58 18.54 2.02
N LYS A 399 20.83 18.10 2.06
CA LYS A 399 21.26 16.80 2.62
C LYS A 399 20.95 16.59 4.11
N ARG A 400 20.53 17.63 4.84
CA ARG A 400 20.09 17.56 6.26
C ARG A 400 18.55 17.51 6.42
N ILE A 401 17.81 17.71 5.34
CA ILE A 401 16.37 17.40 5.23
C ILE A 401 16.24 15.87 5.09
N LYS A 402 15.12 15.31 5.55
CA LYS A 402 14.75 13.90 5.37
C LYS A 402 13.48 13.83 4.53
N CYS A 403 13.37 12.83 3.65
CA CYS A 403 12.14 12.50 2.94
C CYS A 403 11.18 11.63 3.78
N GLU A 404 11.68 10.94 4.81
CA GLU A 404 10.95 9.90 5.53
C GLU A 404 10.92 10.08 7.05
N ARG A 405 9.94 9.44 7.69
CA ARG A 405 9.68 9.46 9.14
C ARG A 405 9.87 8.08 9.78
N ASP A 406 11.07 7.84 10.31
CA ASP A 406 11.39 6.72 11.24
C ASP A 406 10.64 6.91 12.57
N ASP A 407 9.34 6.57 12.58
CA ASP A 407 8.55 6.34 13.79
C ASP A 407 7.40 5.33 13.61
N GLY A 408 7.54 4.41 12.65
CA GLY A 408 6.63 3.26 12.49
C GLY A 408 5.21 3.61 12.01
N THR A 409 4.97 4.83 11.52
CA THR A 409 3.70 5.22 10.89
C THR A 409 3.23 4.17 9.87
N GLU A 410 4.14 3.72 9.00
CA GLU A 410 3.91 2.69 7.98
C GLU A 410 3.42 1.34 8.54
N LEU A 411 3.90 0.95 9.74
CA LEU A 411 3.44 -0.28 10.41
C LEU A 411 1.99 -0.15 10.90
N VAL A 412 1.53 1.07 11.18
CA VAL A 412 0.12 1.33 11.52
C VAL A 412 -0.76 1.26 10.26
N CYS A 413 -0.29 1.81 9.14
CA CYS A 413 -0.97 1.69 7.84
C CYS A 413 -1.15 0.22 7.45
N ARG A 414 -0.05 -0.57 7.46
CA ARG A 414 -0.10 -2.03 7.18
C ARG A 414 -0.99 -2.82 8.16
N ALA A 415 -1.11 -2.38 9.42
CA ALA A 415 -2.05 -2.96 10.37
C ALA A 415 -3.52 -2.64 10.01
N VAL A 416 -3.79 -1.43 9.50
CA VAL A 416 -5.09 -1.02 8.99
C VAL A 416 -5.46 -1.81 7.74
N ASP A 417 -4.55 -1.94 6.76
CA ASP A 417 -4.81 -2.65 5.50
C ASP A 417 -5.15 -4.14 5.73
N SER A 418 -4.41 -4.80 6.63
CA SER A 418 -4.67 -6.18 7.05
C SER A 418 -6.09 -6.36 7.61
N VAL A 419 -6.56 -5.42 8.45
CA VAL A 419 -7.91 -5.46 9.03
C VAL A 419 -8.99 -5.01 8.04
N TYR A 420 -8.69 -4.02 7.19
CA TYR A 420 -9.63 -3.48 6.21
C TYR A 420 -9.94 -4.53 5.13
N ASN A 421 -8.92 -5.19 4.57
CA ASN A 421 -9.09 -6.21 3.55
C ASN A 421 -9.95 -7.40 4.03
N GLY A 422 -9.82 -7.80 5.30
CA GLY A 422 -10.68 -8.81 5.94
C GLY A 422 -12.15 -8.37 6.21
N THR A 423 -12.54 -7.16 5.79
CA THR A 423 -13.91 -6.63 5.95
C THR A 423 -14.56 -6.18 4.63
N ARG A 424 -13.86 -6.31 3.50
CA ARG A 424 -14.38 -6.04 2.16
C ARG A 424 -15.39 -7.13 1.74
N VAL A 425 -16.38 -6.76 0.92
CA VAL A 425 -17.48 -7.65 0.50
C VAL A 425 -17.53 -7.73 -1.02
N LYS A 426 -17.65 -8.94 -1.57
CA LYS A 426 -17.68 -9.18 -3.02
C LYS A 426 -19.09 -9.12 -3.61
N GLU A 427 -20.05 -9.58 -2.82
CA GLU A 427 -21.41 -9.85 -3.24
C GLU A 427 -22.24 -8.58 -3.25
N LYS A 428 -22.78 -8.22 -4.43
CA LYS A 428 -23.84 -7.23 -4.49
C LYS A 428 -25.13 -7.81 -3.92
N ILE A 429 -25.83 -7.03 -3.11
CA ILE A 429 -27.16 -7.37 -2.60
C ILE A 429 -28.08 -6.20 -2.91
N ASP A 430 -29.05 -6.42 -3.79
CA ASP A 430 -30.06 -5.43 -4.18
C ASP A 430 -31.42 -5.77 -3.56
N PHE A 431 -32.44 -4.95 -3.81
CA PHE A 431 -33.81 -5.18 -3.32
C PHE A 431 -34.83 -5.18 -4.44
N ASP A 432 -35.92 -5.92 -4.25
CA ASP A 432 -37.08 -5.77 -5.12
C ASP A 432 -37.78 -4.41 -4.93
N MET A 433 -38.51 -3.95 -5.95
CA MET A 433 -39.25 -2.67 -5.94
C MET A 433 -40.18 -2.45 -4.72
N LYS A 434 -40.61 -3.51 -4.02
CA LYS A 434 -41.48 -3.41 -2.82
C LYS A 434 -40.71 -3.44 -1.49
N PHE A 435 -39.39 -3.68 -1.50
CA PHE A 435 -38.59 -3.97 -0.30
C PHE A 435 -39.18 -5.14 0.51
N SER A 436 -39.46 -6.24 -0.20
CA SER A 436 -40.01 -7.50 0.32
C SER A 436 -39.03 -8.67 0.19
N SER A 437 -38.10 -8.60 -0.77
CA SER A 437 -37.07 -9.61 -1.03
C SER A 437 -35.70 -8.96 -1.22
N LEU A 438 -34.68 -9.60 -0.64
CA LEU A 438 -33.28 -9.44 -0.99
C LEU A 438 -33.03 -10.13 -2.34
N LEU A 439 -32.28 -9.45 -3.21
CA LEU A 439 -31.85 -9.96 -4.51
C LEU A 439 -30.33 -10.12 -4.47
N LEU A 440 -29.87 -11.37 -4.48
CA LEU A 440 -28.45 -11.68 -4.42
C LEU A 440 -27.77 -11.49 -5.78
N ASP A 441 -26.45 -11.34 -5.74
CA ASP A 441 -25.65 -11.07 -6.92
C ASP A 441 -25.91 -12.08 -8.05
N LYS A 442 -26.37 -11.59 -9.20
CA LYS A 442 -26.56 -12.43 -10.39
C LYS A 442 -25.28 -13.19 -10.81
N ARG A 443 -24.09 -12.68 -10.44
CA ARG A 443 -22.79 -13.32 -10.70
C ARG A 443 -22.65 -14.69 -10.00
N LEU A 444 -23.41 -14.94 -8.92
CA LEU A 444 -23.51 -16.26 -8.25
C LEU A 444 -24.05 -17.37 -9.17
N LEU A 445 -24.81 -17.01 -10.21
CA LEU A 445 -25.35 -17.95 -11.19
C LEU A 445 -24.45 -18.09 -12.44
N GLN A 446 -23.39 -17.27 -12.54
CA GLN A 446 -22.60 -17.05 -13.77
C GLN A 446 -21.11 -17.40 -13.65
N CYS A 447 -20.59 -17.76 -12.47
CA CYS A 447 -19.17 -18.07 -12.23
C CYS A 447 -18.24 -16.83 -12.36
N GLU A 448 -18.69 -15.67 -11.86
CA GLU A 448 -18.09 -14.34 -12.13
C GLU A 448 -17.77 -13.49 -10.86
N ILE A 449 -17.56 -14.08 -9.67
CA ILE A 449 -17.30 -13.31 -8.42
C ILE A 449 -15.80 -13.26 -8.04
N ALA A 450 -15.01 -12.60 -8.87
CA ALA A 450 -13.64 -12.20 -8.52
C ALA A 450 -13.60 -10.94 -7.60
N GLN A 451 -14.72 -10.24 -7.47
CA GLN A 451 -14.77 -8.77 -7.47
C GLN A 451 -15.42 -8.14 -6.22
N PHE A 452 -14.83 -7.09 -5.65
CA PHE A 452 -15.25 -6.34 -4.46
C PHE A 452 -16.11 -5.10 -4.76
N ASP A 453 -17.38 -5.11 -4.32
CA ASP A 453 -18.28 -3.96 -4.43
C ASP A 453 -17.93 -2.87 -3.39
N GLU A 454 -17.08 -1.93 -3.82
CA GLU A 454 -16.61 -0.80 -3.02
C GLU A 454 -17.63 0.34 -2.82
N GLU A 455 -18.67 0.42 -3.65
CA GLU A 455 -19.73 1.42 -3.48
C GLU A 455 -20.73 0.99 -2.41
N GLY A 456 -21.10 -0.30 -2.41
CA GLY A 456 -22.22 -0.83 -1.62
C GLY A 456 -23.56 -0.17 -1.98
N ALA A 457 -23.70 0.30 -3.22
CA ALA A 457 -24.82 1.11 -3.71
C ALA A 457 -26.02 0.24 -4.15
N ILE A 458 -27.21 0.60 -3.68
CA ILE A 458 -28.40 -0.25 -3.76
C ILE A 458 -29.32 0.13 -4.92
N SER A 459 -29.60 -0.86 -5.75
CA SER A 459 -30.54 -0.83 -6.84
C SER A 459 -31.89 -1.40 -6.38
N PHE A 460 -32.98 -0.75 -6.77
CA PHE A 460 -34.33 -1.31 -6.65
C PHE A 460 -34.70 -1.91 -8.00
N LEU A 461 -34.96 -3.22 -8.04
CA LEU A 461 -34.98 -3.99 -9.29
C LEU A 461 -36.28 -4.79 -9.45
N ASN A 462 -36.65 -5.04 -10.71
CA ASN A 462 -37.69 -6.03 -11.00
C ASN A 462 -37.05 -7.43 -11.04
N ALA A 463 -37.30 -8.22 -9.98
CA ALA A 463 -36.72 -9.54 -9.78
C ALA A 463 -37.07 -10.58 -10.88
N SER A 464 -38.10 -10.37 -11.71
CA SER A 464 -38.31 -11.25 -12.88
C SER A 464 -37.41 -10.85 -14.04
N ALA A 465 -37.32 -9.55 -14.35
CA ALA A 465 -36.50 -9.04 -15.45
C ALA A 465 -34.99 -9.18 -15.19
N HIS A 466 -34.54 -8.99 -13.94
CA HIS A 466 -33.12 -9.01 -13.58
C HIS A 466 -32.44 -10.35 -13.89
N TYR A 467 -33.03 -11.46 -13.44
CA TYR A 467 -32.45 -12.80 -13.68
C TYR A 467 -32.91 -13.47 -14.99
N ALA A 468 -33.84 -12.88 -15.76
CA ALA A 468 -34.37 -13.49 -16.99
C ALA A 468 -33.28 -13.79 -18.05
N LYS A 469 -32.22 -12.97 -18.07
CA LYS A 469 -31.04 -13.13 -18.95
C LYS A 469 -29.83 -13.78 -18.28
N ALA A 470 -29.87 -14.05 -16.97
CA ALA A 470 -28.76 -14.70 -16.29
C ALA A 470 -28.63 -16.15 -16.77
N ASN A 471 -27.41 -16.54 -17.16
CA ASN A 471 -27.05 -17.96 -17.18
C ASN A 471 -27.19 -18.51 -15.75
N ALA A 472 -27.44 -19.80 -15.61
CA ALA A 472 -27.61 -20.48 -14.33
C ALA A 472 -27.06 -21.92 -14.36
N GLY A 473 -26.08 -22.18 -15.24
CA GLY A 473 -25.55 -23.51 -15.50
C GLY A 473 -24.66 -24.07 -14.39
N GLY A 474 -23.80 -23.22 -13.82
CA GLY A 474 -22.77 -23.63 -12.85
C GLY A 474 -23.27 -23.95 -11.44
N ASP A 475 -22.39 -24.56 -10.66
CA ASP A 475 -22.59 -25.03 -9.28
C ASP A 475 -21.84 -24.21 -8.22
N ASP A 476 -21.09 -23.17 -8.61
CA ASP A 476 -20.33 -22.27 -7.73
C ASP A 476 -21.14 -21.69 -6.56
N ILE A 477 -22.45 -21.50 -6.71
CA ILE A 477 -23.31 -21.08 -5.60
C ILE A 477 -23.28 -22.08 -4.43
N ILE A 478 -23.05 -23.37 -4.69
CA ILE A 478 -22.89 -24.42 -3.66
C ILE A 478 -21.52 -24.32 -3.00
N PHE A 479 -20.47 -24.03 -3.77
CA PHE A 479 -19.14 -23.72 -3.23
C PHE A 479 -19.22 -22.47 -2.34
N TRP A 480 -19.77 -21.37 -2.85
CA TRP A 480 -20.00 -20.13 -2.11
C TRP A 480 -20.86 -20.31 -0.85
N LEU A 481 -21.90 -21.16 -0.87
CA LEU A 481 -22.69 -21.47 0.33
C LEU A 481 -21.93 -22.29 1.39
N THR A 482 -20.92 -23.06 1.00
CA THR A 482 -20.16 -23.96 1.90
C THR A 482 -18.76 -23.45 2.25
N GLU A 483 -18.28 -22.44 1.53
CA GLU A 483 -17.10 -21.63 1.85
C GLU A 483 -17.34 -20.78 3.09
N LYS A 484 -16.46 -20.92 4.10
CA LYS A 484 -16.45 -20.07 5.30
C LYS A 484 -16.45 -18.58 4.89
N SER A 485 -17.44 -17.82 5.34
CA SER A 485 -17.50 -16.37 5.14
C SER A 485 -16.26 -15.68 5.71
N SER A 486 -15.58 -14.87 4.90
CA SER A 486 -14.29 -14.22 5.21
C SER A 486 -14.35 -13.05 6.20
N GLY A 487 -15.31 -13.05 7.14
CA GLY A 487 -15.48 -11.99 8.14
C GLY A 487 -14.71 -12.24 9.43
N ASP A 488 -14.55 -11.20 10.26
CA ASP A 488 -13.91 -11.28 11.57
C ASP A 488 -14.64 -12.28 12.50
N GLU A 489 -14.02 -13.45 12.76
CA GLU A 489 -14.58 -14.44 13.67
C GLU A 489 -14.78 -13.92 15.11
N LYS A 490 -14.13 -12.80 15.49
CA LYS A 490 -14.27 -12.14 16.81
C LYS A 490 -15.50 -11.20 16.86
N PHE A 491 -16.16 -10.95 15.72
CA PHE A 491 -17.34 -10.10 15.59
C PHE A 491 -18.53 -10.82 14.92
N LYS A 492 -19.26 -11.61 15.71
CA LYS A 492 -20.46 -12.35 15.24
C LYS A 492 -21.77 -11.63 15.59
N PHE A 493 -22.78 -11.78 14.75
CA PHE A 493 -24.15 -11.30 14.98
C PHE A 493 -24.75 -11.95 16.25
N PRO A 494 -25.57 -11.24 17.07
CA PRO A 494 -26.07 -9.87 16.93
C PRO A 494 -25.23 -8.79 17.68
N ARG A 495 -23.89 -8.89 17.70
CA ARG A 495 -23.04 -7.95 18.45
C ARG A 495 -23.14 -6.49 17.92
N PRO A 496 -23.23 -5.46 18.79
CA PRO A 496 -23.36 -4.06 18.36
C PRO A 496 -22.23 -3.56 17.45
N ILE A 497 -22.59 -2.90 16.34
CA ILE A 497 -21.70 -2.38 15.27
C ILE A 497 -20.48 -1.59 15.78
N ARG A 498 -20.64 -0.83 16.87
CA ARG A 498 -19.56 -0.06 17.51
C ARG A 498 -18.38 -0.92 18.03
N ALA A 499 -18.59 -2.23 18.18
CA ALA A 499 -17.62 -3.18 18.73
C ALA A 499 -16.82 -3.92 17.64
N HIS A 500 -17.22 -3.81 16.37
CA HIS A 500 -16.42 -4.22 15.21
C HIS A 500 -15.11 -3.42 15.19
N ASN A 501 -13.97 -4.07 14.94
CA ASN A 501 -12.61 -3.53 14.91
C ASN A 501 -12.23 -2.51 16.01
N LEU A 502 -12.94 -2.52 17.16
CA LEU A 502 -12.90 -1.46 18.18
C LEU A 502 -11.50 -1.24 18.78
N ASP A 503 -10.80 -2.31 19.08
CA ASP A 503 -9.46 -2.28 19.66
C ASP A 503 -8.43 -1.70 18.68
N VAL A 504 -8.44 -2.14 17.42
CA VAL A 504 -7.57 -1.60 16.37
C VAL A 504 -7.90 -0.15 16.08
N TRP A 505 -9.19 0.19 15.97
CA TRP A 505 -9.66 1.56 15.75
C TRP A 505 -9.21 2.52 16.86
N LEU A 506 -9.33 2.11 18.13
CA LEU A 506 -8.84 2.90 19.27
C LEU A 506 -7.30 2.97 19.31
N ALA A 507 -6.60 1.94 18.81
CA ALA A 507 -5.15 1.95 18.72
C ALA A 507 -4.64 2.93 17.65
N VAL A 508 -5.28 2.96 16.47
CA VAL A 508 -4.99 3.93 15.40
C VAL A 508 -5.35 5.36 15.81
N LEU A 509 -6.48 5.57 16.52
CA LEU A 509 -6.79 6.88 17.12
C LEU A 509 -5.67 7.33 18.07
N GLY A 510 -5.07 6.42 18.84
CA GLY A 510 -3.88 6.69 19.65
C GLY A 510 -2.66 7.09 18.80
N ALA A 511 -2.41 6.44 17.67
CA ALA A 511 -1.32 6.80 16.75
C ALA A 511 -1.51 8.20 16.14
N VAL A 512 -2.75 8.58 15.78
CA VAL A 512 -3.09 9.93 15.34
C VAL A 512 -2.85 10.94 16.47
N GLN A 513 -3.41 10.71 17.67
CA GLN A 513 -3.26 11.61 18.83
C GLN A 513 -1.79 11.80 19.24
N PHE A 514 -0.98 10.75 19.18
CA PHE A 514 0.47 10.80 19.42
C PHE A 514 1.19 11.66 18.37
N THR A 515 0.79 11.57 17.11
CA THR A 515 1.32 12.38 16.02
C THR A 515 0.91 13.85 16.18
N CYS A 516 -0.36 14.15 16.48
CA CYS A 516 -0.84 15.50 16.83
C CYS A 516 -0.06 16.11 18.02
N ARG A 517 0.14 15.35 19.11
CA ARG A 517 0.93 15.81 20.27
C ARG A 517 2.38 16.03 19.90
N THR A 518 2.97 15.14 19.11
CA THR A 518 4.35 15.25 18.63
C THR A 518 4.54 16.52 17.79
N MET A 519 3.61 16.80 16.87
CA MET A 519 3.62 18.02 16.04
C MET A 519 3.63 19.29 16.91
N GLY A 520 2.68 19.42 17.84
CA GLY A 520 2.60 20.58 18.72
C GLY A 520 3.80 20.74 19.67
N THR A 521 4.16 19.68 20.39
CA THR A 521 5.13 19.74 21.49
C THR A 521 6.60 19.66 21.06
N GLN A 522 6.92 19.01 19.93
CA GLN A 522 8.31 18.80 19.49
C GLN A 522 8.71 19.69 18.31
N TYR A 523 7.77 20.06 17.44
CA TYR A 523 8.06 20.81 16.22
C TYR A 523 7.58 22.25 16.27
N TYR A 524 6.28 22.52 16.48
CA TYR A 524 5.76 23.90 16.55
C TYR A 524 6.34 24.67 17.75
N ALA A 525 6.36 24.07 18.95
CA ALA A 525 6.97 24.66 20.12
C ALA A 525 8.49 24.90 19.97
N LYS A 526 9.16 24.16 19.09
CA LYS A 526 10.58 24.39 18.74
C LYS A 526 10.76 25.49 17.71
N LYS A 527 9.87 25.57 16.70
CA LYS A 527 9.87 26.63 15.70
C LYS A 527 9.66 28.00 16.34
N LEU A 528 8.69 28.12 17.24
CA LEU A 528 8.45 29.33 18.04
C LEU A 528 9.75 29.77 18.74
N ARG A 529 10.35 28.90 19.57
CA ARG A 529 11.63 29.21 20.26
C ARG A 529 12.78 29.63 19.33
N VAL A 530 12.83 29.12 18.10
CA VAL A 530 13.83 29.56 17.10
C VAL A 530 13.51 30.95 16.55
N GLY A 531 12.23 31.27 16.32
CA GLY A 531 11.76 32.62 16.01
C GLY A 531 12.07 33.60 17.15
N ASP A 532 11.56 33.32 18.35
CA ASP A 532 11.73 34.13 19.56
C ASP A 532 13.23 34.46 19.82
N PHE A 533 14.12 33.46 19.73
CA PHE A 533 15.56 33.64 19.91
C PHE A 533 16.20 34.44 18.76
N THR A 534 15.69 34.31 17.52
CA THR A 534 16.18 35.10 16.38
C THR A 534 15.79 36.58 16.51
N GLU A 535 14.58 36.88 17.00
CA GLU A 535 14.16 38.25 17.33
C GLU A 535 15.04 38.86 18.43
N VAL A 536 15.36 38.07 19.46
CA VAL A 536 16.31 38.46 20.52
C VAL A 536 17.70 38.80 19.96
N LEU A 537 18.26 37.97 19.07
CA LEU A 537 19.56 38.24 18.42
C LEU A 537 19.51 39.51 17.55
N VAL A 538 18.41 39.77 16.86
CA VAL A 538 18.21 41.01 16.09
C VAL A 538 18.15 42.23 17.02
N GLY A 539 17.43 42.13 18.14
CA GLY A 539 17.43 43.15 19.18
C GLY A 539 18.82 43.44 19.74
N ALA A 540 19.58 42.40 20.06
CA ALA A 540 20.97 42.52 20.53
C ALA A 540 21.88 43.19 19.49
N LYS A 541 21.78 42.82 18.20
CA LYS A 541 22.56 43.48 17.14
C LYS A 541 22.19 44.95 16.97
N ASN A 542 20.91 45.28 17.03
CA ASN A 542 20.43 46.66 16.89
C ASN A 542 20.93 47.57 18.03
N LEU A 543 21.09 47.03 19.25
CA LEU A 543 21.73 47.76 20.36
C LEU A 543 23.21 48.07 20.06
N CYS A 544 23.96 47.12 19.51
CA CYS A 544 25.35 47.33 19.11
C CYS A 544 25.46 48.40 18.00
N ILE A 545 24.57 48.36 17.00
CA ILE A 545 24.52 49.34 15.91
C ILE A 545 24.20 50.76 16.43
N GLY A 546 23.22 50.90 17.32
CA GLY A 546 22.88 52.20 17.91
C GLY A 546 24.00 52.78 18.79
N GLU A 547 24.79 51.93 19.45
CA GLU A 547 26.00 52.35 20.16
C GLU A 547 27.10 52.81 19.19
N ASP A 548 27.24 52.21 18.00
CA ASP A 548 28.14 52.70 16.94
C ASP A 548 27.69 54.01 16.28
N GLU A 549 26.39 54.28 16.20
CA GLU A 549 25.86 55.58 15.79
C GLU A 549 26.13 56.66 16.86
N ARG A 550 26.02 56.29 18.15
CA ARG A 550 26.37 57.16 19.29
C ARG A 550 27.88 57.43 19.39
N ARG A 551 28.73 56.43 19.15
CA ARG A 551 30.20 56.57 19.12
C ARG A 551 30.67 57.56 18.04
N ARG A 552 30.02 57.57 16.86
CA ARG A 552 30.30 58.56 15.79
C ARG A 552 29.95 60.01 16.16
N SER A 553 29.23 60.23 17.26
CA SER A 553 28.70 61.54 17.68
C SER A 553 29.09 61.96 19.10
N THR A 554 29.91 61.18 19.82
CA THR A 554 30.28 61.42 21.24
C THR A 554 31.79 61.29 21.44
N PRO A 555 32.45 62.14 22.27
CA PRO A 555 33.87 61.98 22.62
C PRO A 555 34.18 60.66 23.34
N ASP A 556 35.40 60.12 23.14
CA ASP A 556 35.84 58.78 23.57
C ASP A 556 35.55 58.40 25.04
N GLY A 557 35.58 59.38 25.96
CA GLY A 557 35.42 59.16 27.41
C GLY A 557 34.07 58.60 27.87
N GLN A 558 33.15 58.26 26.96
CA GLN A 558 31.86 57.63 27.25
C GLN A 558 31.56 56.38 26.39
N LYS A 559 32.55 55.73 25.77
CA LYS A 559 32.34 54.47 25.02
C LYS A 559 31.92 53.32 25.97
N LYS A 560 30.84 52.61 25.66
CA LYS A 560 30.49 51.32 26.33
C LYS A 560 30.92 50.15 25.44
N THR A 561 31.40 49.05 26.01
CA THR A 561 31.55 47.79 25.25
C THR A 561 30.17 47.22 24.91
N TYR A 562 30.03 46.46 23.81
CA TYR A 562 28.76 45.79 23.53
C TYR A 562 28.39 44.80 24.65
N ALA A 563 29.38 44.13 25.26
CA ALA A 563 29.15 43.22 26.38
C ALA A 563 28.55 43.93 27.61
N SER A 564 29.06 45.11 27.98
CA SER A 564 28.45 45.94 29.05
C SER A 564 27.07 46.46 28.67
N LEU A 565 26.85 46.88 27.42
CA LEU A 565 25.54 47.34 26.93
C LEU A 565 24.47 46.24 26.99
N LEU A 566 24.81 45.02 26.57
CA LEU A 566 23.92 43.87 26.63
C LEU A 566 23.66 43.44 28.09
N CYS A 567 24.66 43.54 28.97
CA CYS A 567 24.47 43.30 30.40
C CYS A 567 23.53 44.32 31.05
N ASP A 568 23.72 45.60 30.79
CA ASP A 568 22.87 46.67 31.33
C ASP A 568 21.40 46.53 30.87
N GLU A 569 21.16 46.12 29.62
CA GLU A 569 19.81 45.83 29.14
C GLU A 569 19.22 44.55 29.77
N CYS A 570 20.02 43.51 30.04
CA CYS A 570 19.57 42.33 30.79
C CYS A 570 19.14 42.69 32.23
N GLU A 571 19.95 43.48 32.94
CA GLU A 571 19.65 43.94 34.31
C GLU A 571 18.42 44.86 34.33
N LYS A 572 18.30 45.78 33.36
CA LYS A 572 17.10 46.61 33.16
C LYS A 572 15.84 45.78 32.87
N LYS A 573 15.91 44.74 32.02
CA LYS A 573 14.77 43.84 31.77
C LYS A 573 14.39 43.07 33.03
N HIS A 574 15.36 42.54 33.77
CA HIS A 574 15.13 41.86 35.06
C HIS A 574 14.38 42.77 36.05
N LEU A 575 14.83 44.02 36.25
CA LEU A 575 14.18 44.99 37.14
C LEU A 575 12.74 45.38 36.72
N MET A 576 12.36 45.13 35.46
CA MET A 576 11.03 45.43 34.88
C MET A 576 10.16 44.17 34.70
N THR A 577 10.55 43.03 35.29
CA THR A 577 9.89 41.74 35.04
C THR A 577 8.77 41.46 36.06
N ASP A 578 7.54 41.78 35.68
CA ASP A 578 6.35 41.13 36.24
C ASP A 578 6.35 39.61 35.94
N SER A 579 5.65 38.83 36.76
CA SER A 579 5.67 37.36 36.70
C SER A 579 5.30 36.77 35.33
N SER A 580 4.45 37.46 34.56
CA SER A 580 4.06 37.12 33.18
C SER A 580 5.17 37.30 32.15
N ASN A 581 6.03 38.32 32.29
CA ASN A 581 7.11 38.63 31.35
C ASN A 581 8.37 37.76 31.58
N SER A 582 8.42 37.01 32.67
CA SER A 582 9.59 36.23 33.11
C SER A 582 10.15 35.26 32.08
N LEU A 583 9.32 34.68 31.19
CA LEU A 583 9.78 33.76 30.16
C LEU A 583 10.57 34.48 29.05
N ALA A 584 10.12 35.67 28.63
CA ALA A 584 10.79 36.46 27.60
C ALA A 584 12.11 37.04 28.13
N THR A 585 12.14 37.56 29.37
CA THR A 585 13.37 38.00 30.02
C THR A 585 14.39 36.88 30.15
N ARG A 586 13.97 35.66 30.56
CA ARG A 586 14.87 34.49 30.64
C ARG A 586 15.40 34.05 29.28
N LEU A 587 14.59 34.10 28.22
CA LEU A 587 15.08 33.81 26.87
C LEU A 587 16.09 34.86 26.39
N TYR A 588 15.84 36.15 26.65
CA TYR A 588 16.76 37.24 26.33
C TYR A 588 18.12 37.05 27.01
N CYS A 589 18.12 36.85 28.33
CA CYS A 589 19.36 36.62 29.07
C CYS A 589 20.08 35.32 28.64
N SER A 590 19.35 34.24 28.35
CA SER A 590 19.94 32.99 27.85
C SER A 590 20.64 33.17 26.48
N ALA A 591 20.06 33.97 25.57
CA ALA A 591 20.72 34.29 24.31
C ALA A 591 21.96 35.20 24.49
N VAL A 592 21.92 36.15 25.42
CA VAL A 592 23.10 36.99 25.75
C VAL A 592 24.20 36.15 26.40
N VAL A 593 23.88 35.14 27.23
CA VAL A 593 24.85 34.15 27.73
C VAL A 593 25.48 33.38 26.56
N ASP A 594 24.68 32.85 25.63
CA ASP A 594 25.20 32.11 24.47
C ASP A 594 26.09 32.99 23.57
N VAL A 595 25.76 34.28 23.42
CA VAL A 595 26.57 35.29 22.70
C VAL A 595 27.89 35.58 23.41
N LEU A 596 27.87 35.92 24.71
CA LEU A 596 29.08 36.33 25.44
C LEU A 596 30.08 35.18 25.66
N LYS A 597 29.62 33.93 25.61
CA LYS A 597 30.47 32.74 25.64
C LYS A 597 30.97 32.30 24.26
N GLY A 598 30.54 32.94 23.17
CA GLY A 598 30.88 32.52 21.80
C GLY A 598 30.37 31.11 21.47
N GLU A 599 29.20 30.72 21.99
CA GLU A 599 28.69 29.35 21.84
C GLU A 599 28.40 29.05 20.36
N LEU A 600 29.05 28.03 19.81
CA LEU A 600 28.83 27.60 18.42
C LEU A 600 27.38 27.16 18.17
N HIS A 601 26.68 26.72 19.22
CA HIS A 601 25.32 26.18 19.16
C HIS A 601 24.46 26.74 20.32
N PRO A 602 23.34 27.43 20.03
CA PRO A 602 22.49 27.98 21.07
C PRO A 602 21.83 26.85 21.88
N LYS A 603 21.85 26.99 23.21
CA LYS A 603 21.58 25.88 24.15
C LYS A 603 20.09 25.69 24.44
N PHE A 604 19.24 26.68 24.16
CA PHE A 604 17.78 26.68 24.37
C PHE A 604 17.32 26.32 25.80
N GLY A 605 18.25 26.33 26.77
CA GLY A 605 17.92 26.23 28.17
C GLY A 605 17.18 27.47 28.64
N LEU A 606 16.38 27.31 29.68
CA LEU A 606 15.92 28.42 30.52
C LEU A 606 16.48 28.15 31.92
N PRO A 607 17.74 28.57 32.23
CA PRO A 607 18.27 28.51 33.58
C PRO A 607 17.45 29.38 34.54
N GLU A 608 17.81 29.43 35.82
CA GLU A 608 17.26 30.51 36.66
C GLU A 608 17.80 31.86 36.18
N LEU A 609 17.02 32.93 36.41
CA LEU A 609 17.35 34.23 35.81
C LEU A 609 18.63 34.81 36.42
N GLU A 610 18.90 34.53 37.70
CA GLU A 610 20.12 34.98 38.38
C GLU A 610 21.36 34.21 37.92
N ASP A 611 21.26 32.90 37.62
CA ASP A 611 22.34 32.13 36.99
C ASP A 611 22.81 32.78 35.69
N CYS A 612 21.84 33.22 34.87
CA CYS A 612 22.13 33.93 33.62
C CYS A 612 22.82 35.27 33.90
N LEU A 613 22.28 36.07 34.83
CA LEU A 613 22.82 37.39 35.13
C LEU A 613 24.24 37.33 35.72
N ASN A 614 24.53 36.37 36.60
CA ASN A 614 25.89 36.14 37.11
C ASN A 614 26.87 35.85 35.97
N VAL A 615 26.54 34.90 35.10
CA VAL A 615 27.37 34.58 33.93
C VAL A 615 27.58 35.79 33.02
N ILE A 616 26.55 36.63 32.80
CA ILE A 616 26.66 37.83 31.97
C ILE A 616 27.58 38.88 32.63
N ARG A 617 27.47 39.08 33.96
CA ARG A 617 28.34 39.99 34.73
C ARG A 617 29.81 39.58 34.63
N ASP A 618 30.10 38.27 34.72
CA ASP A 618 31.45 37.70 34.60
C ASP A 618 32.08 37.90 33.20
N HIS A 619 31.28 38.25 32.18
CA HIS A 619 31.73 38.39 30.78
C HIS A 619 31.56 39.82 30.24
N ARG A 620 31.48 40.86 31.10
CA ARG A 620 31.36 42.28 30.68
C ARG A 620 32.55 42.81 29.86
N ASP A 621 33.72 42.16 29.93
CA ASP A 621 34.96 42.58 29.27
C ASP A 621 35.19 41.95 27.88
N VAL A 622 34.23 41.15 27.35
CA VAL A 622 34.34 40.55 26.01
C VAL A 622 34.37 41.65 24.93
N SER A 623 35.37 41.58 24.05
CA SER A 623 35.62 42.55 22.98
C SER A 623 34.48 42.64 21.96
N ASP A 624 34.17 43.87 21.55
CA ASP A 624 33.12 44.23 20.58
C ASP A 624 33.04 43.30 19.35
N ASP A 625 34.17 43.01 18.71
CA ASP A 625 34.24 42.17 17.49
C ASP A 625 33.78 40.72 17.75
N VAL A 626 34.15 40.16 18.91
CA VAL A 626 33.74 38.80 19.32
C VAL A 626 32.24 38.75 19.61
N VAL A 627 31.68 39.81 20.20
CA VAL A 627 30.22 39.92 20.43
C VAL A 627 29.47 39.94 19.10
N LEU A 628 29.87 40.79 18.14
CA LEU A 628 29.23 40.85 16.83
C LEU A 628 29.38 39.54 16.04
N SER A 629 30.58 38.96 16.01
CA SER A 629 30.84 37.68 15.36
C SER A 629 29.98 36.55 15.94
N SER A 630 29.79 36.54 17.27
CA SER A 630 28.97 35.52 17.94
C SER A 630 27.48 35.72 17.66
N ILE A 631 26.98 36.96 17.61
CA ILE A 631 25.59 37.27 17.23
C ILE A 631 25.31 36.82 15.79
N ASP A 632 26.18 37.14 14.82
CA ASP A 632 25.96 36.78 13.42
C ASP A 632 26.14 35.27 13.16
N HIS A 633 27.09 34.61 13.83
CA HIS A 633 27.22 33.15 13.80
C HIS A 633 25.96 32.46 14.33
N LEU A 634 25.48 32.86 15.51
CA LEU A 634 24.25 32.33 16.11
C LEU A 634 23.01 32.61 15.23
N LYS A 635 22.94 33.79 14.59
CA LYS A 635 21.86 34.16 13.68
C LYS A 635 21.85 33.28 12.42
N SER A 636 23.00 33.12 11.76
CA SER A 636 23.17 32.18 10.64
C SER A 636 22.78 30.75 11.03
N MET A 637 23.24 30.30 12.20
CA MET A 637 22.88 29.00 12.80
C MET A 637 21.38 28.82 13.05
N MET A 638 20.61 29.88 13.29
CA MET A 638 19.13 29.82 13.38
C MET A 638 18.48 29.85 12.00
N THR A 639 18.95 30.70 11.09
CA THR A 639 18.48 30.77 9.70
C THR A 639 18.60 29.40 9.01
N ASN A 640 19.66 28.65 9.26
CA ASN A 640 19.86 27.28 8.76
C ASN A 640 18.92 26.24 9.43
N LYS A 641 18.38 26.51 10.63
CA LYS A 641 17.49 25.59 11.35
C LYS A 641 16.02 25.69 10.92
N VAL A 642 15.56 26.84 10.45
CA VAL A 642 14.14 27.03 10.09
C VAL A 642 13.69 26.10 8.95
N PRO A 643 14.40 25.97 7.81
CA PRO A 643 14.03 25.02 6.75
C PRO A 643 13.99 23.55 7.23
N LEU A 644 14.95 23.19 8.09
CA LEU A 644 15.06 21.85 8.69
C LEU A 644 13.97 21.54 9.73
N ILE A 645 13.26 22.55 10.22
CA ILE A 645 12.10 22.40 11.11
C ILE A 645 10.81 22.39 10.29
N ASP A 646 10.65 23.29 9.31
CA ASP A 646 9.45 23.34 8.46
C ASP A 646 9.26 22.07 7.64
N SER A 647 10.32 21.54 7.00
CA SER A 647 10.23 20.27 6.26
C SER A 647 9.83 19.10 7.16
N LYS A 648 10.21 19.14 8.45
CA LYS A 648 9.84 18.11 9.45
C LYS A 648 8.44 18.32 10.03
N ILE A 649 7.91 19.55 10.00
CA ILE A 649 6.48 19.80 10.23
C ILE A 649 5.68 19.10 9.12
N PHE A 650 6.08 19.25 7.84
CA PHE A 650 5.38 18.61 6.73
C PHE A 650 5.47 17.08 6.72
N LEU A 651 6.61 16.46 7.06
CA LEU A 651 6.67 15.00 7.26
C LEU A 651 5.63 14.50 8.29
N VAL A 652 5.50 15.22 9.40
CA VAL A 652 4.57 14.87 10.49
C VAL A 652 3.12 15.17 10.10
N GLU A 653 2.89 16.21 9.29
CA GLU A 653 1.57 16.55 8.71
C GLU A 653 1.10 15.50 7.71
N ASN A 654 1.94 15.12 6.73
CA ASN A 654 1.64 14.07 5.76
C ASN A 654 1.32 12.74 6.49
N SER A 655 2.14 12.39 7.50
CA SER A 655 1.90 11.20 8.33
C SER A 655 0.60 11.27 9.15
N MET A 656 0.24 12.45 9.67
CA MET A 656 -1.01 12.67 10.41
C MET A 656 -2.23 12.51 9.49
N ILE A 657 -2.15 13.02 8.26
CA ILE A 657 -3.19 12.91 7.24
C ILE A 657 -3.41 11.44 6.86
N ASN A 658 -2.35 10.66 6.66
CA ASN A 658 -2.44 9.24 6.33
C ASN A 658 -3.10 8.44 7.48
N LEU A 659 -2.63 8.61 8.72
CA LEU A 659 -3.24 7.94 9.89
C LEU A 659 -4.70 8.35 10.12
N LEU A 660 -5.08 9.59 9.79
CA LEU A 660 -6.48 10.05 9.84
C LEU A 660 -7.33 9.44 8.73
N ASN A 661 -6.79 9.30 7.51
CA ASN A 661 -7.45 8.57 6.42
C ASN A 661 -7.70 7.11 6.83
N ASP A 662 -6.71 6.45 7.43
CA ASP A 662 -6.82 5.08 7.93
C ASP A 662 -7.82 4.92 9.08
N LEU A 663 -7.88 5.88 10.00
CA LEU A 663 -8.92 5.89 11.04
C LEU A 663 -10.32 6.04 10.42
N VAL A 664 -10.46 6.82 9.34
CA VAL A 664 -11.72 6.94 8.58
C VAL A 664 -12.02 5.64 7.80
N ARG A 665 -11.02 4.95 7.25
CA ARG A 665 -11.18 3.61 6.63
C ARG A 665 -11.65 2.57 7.64
N LEU A 666 -11.03 2.47 8.82
CA LEU A 666 -11.49 1.58 9.90
C LEU A 666 -12.86 1.98 10.47
N SER A 667 -13.29 3.23 10.31
CA SER A 667 -14.63 3.68 10.70
C SER A 667 -15.72 3.15 9.76
N VAL A 668 -15.39 2.68 8.55
CA VAL A 668 -16.36 2.05 7.65
C VAL A 668 -16.98 0.82 8.32
N PHE A 669 -18.26 0.60 8.04
CA PHE A 669 -18.95 -0.65 8.32
C PHE A 669 -19.87 -0.97 7.14
N ASP A 670 -19.62 -2.09 6.47
CA ASP A 670 -20.49 -2.62 5.43
C ASP A 670 -21.48 -3.59 6.06
N TYR A 671 -22.77 -3.21 6.08
CA TYR A 671 -23.84 -4.02 6.65
C TYR A 671 -23.95 -5.43 6.02
N ARG A 672 -23.44 -5.64 4.81
CA ARG A 672 -23.42 -6.97 4.17
C ARG A 672 -22.53 -7.94 4.93
N SER A 673 -21.30 -7.55 5.28
CA SER A 673 -20.36 -8.41 6.03
C SER A 673 -20.96 -8.97 7.33
N TYR A 674 -21.91 -8.24 7.92
CA TYR A 674 -22.61 -8.57 9.16
C TYR A 674 -23.85 -9.49 8.98
N ILE A 675 -24.50 -9.49 7.81
CA ILE A 675 -25.69 -10.33 7.52
C ILE A 675 -25.40 -11.49 6.56
N LEU A 676 -24.35 -11.38 5.76
CA LEU A 676 -23.97 -12.33 4.71
C LEU A 676 -23.70 -13.76 5.25
N PRO A 677 -23.02 -13.96 6.40
CA PRO A 677 -22.85 -15.30 6.97
C PRO A 677 -24.21 -15.96 7.27
N LEU A 678 -25.11 -15.22 7.92
CA LEU A 678 -26.47 -15.71 8.23
C LEU A 678 -27.30 -15.99 6.98
N LEU A 679 -27.06 -15.21 5.91
CA LEU A 679 -27.75 -15.36 4.64
C LEU A 679 -27.26 -16.59 3.87
N LYS A 680 -25.95 -16.90 3.93
CA LYS A 680 -25.39 -18.20 3.50
C LYS A 680 -26.01 -19.34 4.32
N ASP A 681 -25.99 -19.27 5.65
CA ASP A 681 -26.54 -20.31 6.53
C ASP A 681 -28.03 -20.59 6.25
N PHE A 682 -28.84 -19.53 6.10
CA PHE A 682 -30.27 -19.63 5.75
C PHE A 682 -30.51 -20.35 4.42
N MET A 683 -29.73 -20.00 3.39
CA MET A 683 -29.84 -20.62 2.07
C MET A 683 -29.32 -22.06 2.05
N LEU A 684 -28.27 -22.36 2.83
CA LEU A 684 -27.72 -23.70 2.98
C LEU A 684 -28.72 -24.64 3.66
N GLU A 685 -29.39 -24.21 4.74
CA GLU A 685 -30.52 -24.95 5.32
C GLU A 685 -31.65 -25.14 4.29
N GLY A 686 -31.98 -24.08 3.54
CA GLY A 686 -33.02 -24.12 2.52
C GLY A 686 -32.77 -25.13 1.38
N ILE A 687 -31.53 -25.25 0.89
CA ILE A 687 -31.21 -26.23 -0.17
C ILE A 687 -31.10 -27.66 0.37
N VAL A 688 -30.59 -27.86 1.59
CA VAL A 688 -30.59 -29.17 2.26
C VAL A 688 -32.01 -29.67 2.52
N ASP A 689 -32.92 -28.79 2.98
CA ASP A 689 -34.35 -29.11 3.15
C ASP A 689 -35.01 -29.47 1.80
N MET A 690 -34.73 -28.72 0.73
CA MET A 690 -35.22 -29.05 -0.62
C MET A 690 -34.70 -30.40 -1.11
N GLU A 691 -33.42 -30.71 -0.91
CA GLU A 691 -32.82 -31.99 -1.31
C GLU A 691 -33.42 -33.16 -0.50
N CYS A 692 -33.53 -33.02 0.82
CA CYS A 692 -34.16 -34.00 1.70
C CYS A 692 -35.62 -34.29 1.28
N LYS A 693 -36.39 -33.24 0.98
CA LYS A 693 -37.77 -33.38 0.46
C LYS A 693 -37.82 -34.08 -0.89
N ALA A 694 -36.87 -33.80 -1.80
CA ALA A 694 -36.78 -34.48 -3.08
C ALA A 694 -36.41 -35.98 -2.92
N LYS A 695 -35.43 -36.30 -2.07
CA LYS A 695 -35.04 -37.69 -1.74
C LYS A 695 -36.20 -38.48 -1.12
N LEU A 696 -36.95 -37.85 -0.20
CA LEU A 696 -38.16 -38.46 0.40
C LEU A 696 -39.27 -38.69 -0.64
N ALA A 697 -39.50 -37.74 -1.54
CA ALA A 697 -40.51 -37.88 -2.60
C ALA A 697 -40.14 -38.97 -3.61
N ALA A 698 -38.86 -39.09 -3.99
CA ALA A 698 -38.35 -40.17 -4.83
C ALA A 698 -38.56 -41.54 -4.15
N ALA A 699 -38.13 -41.70 -2.89
CA ALA A 699 -38.31 -42.94 -2.15
C ALA A 699 -39.80 -43.31 -1.91
N GLN A 700 -40.71 -42.35 -1.93
CA GLN A 700 -42.16 -42.60 -1.93
C GLN A 700 -42.65 -43.07 -3.32
N ALA A 701 -42.19 -42.45 -4.40
CA ALA A 701 -42.51 -42.86 -5.77
C ALA A 701 -41.98 -44.27 -6.09
N ASP A 702 -40.74 -44.59 -5.71
CA ASP A 702 -40.13 -45.91 -5.92
C ASP A 702 -40.88 -47.01 -5.17
N ARG A 703 -41.37 -46.73 -3.94
CA ARG A 703 -42.23 -47.66 -3.20
C ARG A 703 -43.57 -47.89 -3.90
N LEU A 704 -44.19 -46.85 -4.46
CA LEU A 704 -45.43 -46.99 -5.24
C LEU A 704 -45.19 -47.80 -6.53
N LEU A 705 -44.07 -47.59 -7.22
CA LEU A 705 -43.68 -48.37 -8.39
C LEU A 705 -43.37 -49.84 -8.04
N GLU A 706 -42.72 -50.10 -6.90
CA GLU A 706 -42.55 -51.46 -6.37
C GLU A 706 -43.90 -52.13 -6.06
N GLU A 707 -44.86 -51.39 -5.49
CA GLU A 707 -46.21 -51.91 -5.21
C GLU A 707 -47.00 -52.18 -6.51
N GLU A 708 -46.89 -51.32 -7.53
CA GLU A 708 -47.43 -51.59 -8.85
C GLU A 708 -46.78 -52.84 -9.49
N MET A 709 -45.46 -53.00 -9.45
CA MET A 709 -44.75 -54.19 -9.95
C MET A 709 -45.15 -55.48 -9.20
N LYS A 710 -45.34 -55.39 -7.87
CA LYS A 710 -45.86 -56.48 -7.03
C LYS A 710 -47.34 -56.78 -7.29
N SER A 711 -48.11 -55.83 -7.84
CA SER A 711 -49.47 -56.06 -8.33
C SER A 711 -49.49 -56.75 -9.70
N GLN A 712 -48.60 -56.38 -10.62
CA GLN A 712 -48.54 -56.93 -11.97
C GLN A 712 -48.01 -58.37 -12.00
N SER A 713 -47.01 -58.69 -11.17
CA SER A 713 -46.44 -60.05 -11.07
C SER A 713 -47.44 -61.12 -10.59
N LYS A 714 -48.56 -60.73 -9.96
CA LYS A 714 -49.66 -61.65 -9.61
C LYS A 714 -50.58 -62.01 -10.79
N LYS A 715 -50.53 -61.29 -11.92
CA LYS A 715 -51.37 -61.55 -13.11
C LYS A 715 -50.77 -62.57 -14.08
N LYS A 716 -50.37 -63.75 -13.61
CA LYS A 716 -49.97 -64.87 -14.49
C LYS A 716 -50.41 -66.28 -14.08
N LYS A 717 -51.56 -66.42 -13.41
CA LYS A 717 -52.27 -67.71 -13.27
C LYS A 717 -53.78 -67.56 -13.02
N ASN A 718 -54.55 -67.30 -14.08
CA ASN A 718 -55.80 -68.02 -14.44
C ASN A 718 -56.52 -67.34 -15.61
N LYS A 719 -57.34 -68.13 -16.33
CA LYS A 719 -58.03 -67.74 -17.58
C LYS A 719 -59.54 -67.90 -17.44
N SER A 720 -60.27 -66.80 -17.24
CA SER A 720 -61.71 -66.73 -17.48
C SER A 720 -62.14 -65.27 -17.68
N ASN A 721 -63.02 -65.06 -18.65
CA ASN A 721 -63.79 -63.82 -18.79
C ASN A 721 -64.77 -63.70 -17.58
N LYS A 722 -65.38 -62.56 -17.25
CA LYS A 722 -65.68 -61.33 -18.00
C LYS A 722 -65.97 -60.19 -16.98
N GLU A 723 -66.20 -58.96 -17.46
CA GLU A 723 -66.93 -57.89 -16.74
C GLU A 723 -66.28 -57.30 -15.46
N GLU A 724 -65.13 -56.62 -15.59
CA GLU A 724 -64.83 -55.47 -14.70
C GLU A 724 -63.97 -54.40 -15.39
N LEU A 725 -64.61 -53.43 -16.05
CA LEU A 725 -63.92 -52.34 -16.77
C LEU A 725 -64.72 -51.01 -16.65
N ALA A 726 -65.04 -50.64 -15.41
CA ALA A 726 -65.85 -49.44 -15.09
C ALA A 726 -65.26 -48.55 -13.97
N ALA A 727 -64.28 -49.02 -13.20
CA ALA A 727 -63.79 -48.31 -12.00
C ALA A 727 -62.46 -47.55 -12.17
N ILE A 728 -61.57 -48.02 -13.05
CA ILE A 728 -60.15 -47.55 -13.07
C ILE A 728 -60.00 -46.15 -13.70
N GLN A 729 -60.95 -45.70 -14.54
CA GLN A 729 -60.86 -44.40 -15.23
C GLN A 729 -61.23 -43.19 -14.34
N ALA A 730 -61.56 -43.40 -13.06
CA ALA A 730 -61.92 -42.35 -12.10
C ALA A 730 -60.74 -41.82 -11.26
N LEU A 731 -59.58 -42.49 -11.26
CA LEU A 731 -58.48 -42.21 -10.31
C LEU A 731 -57.37 -41.29 -10.85
N LYS A 732 -57.51 -40.74 -12.06
CA LYS A 732 -56.50 -39.82 -12.67
C LYS A 732 -56.90 -38.33 -12.62
N LEU A 733 -57.93 -37.99 -11.84
CA LEU A 733 -58.39 -36.62 -11.58
C LEU A 733 -58.86 -36.48 -10.13
N LEU A 734 -57.92 -36.45 -9.17
CA LEU A 734 -58.10 -35.87 -7.82
C LEU A 734 -56.76 -35.90 -7.06
N SER A 735 -55.84 -34.99 -7.41
CA SER A 735 -54.58 -34.76 -6.67
C SER A 735 -54.40 -33.29 -6.28
N GLU A 736 -55.51 -32.59 -6.01
CA GLU A 736 -55.55 -31.31 -5.31
C GLU A 736 -56.58 -31.39 -4.18
N ASN A 737 -56.28 -30.74 -3.06
CA ASN A 737 -57.17 -30.47 -1.93
C ASN A 737 -57.79 -31.71 -1.23
N ASN A 738 -57.19 -32.14 -0.12
CA ASN A 738 -57.54 -31.58 1.20
C ASN A 738 -56.83 -32.33 2.34
N GLN A 739 -56.10 -31.61 3.19
CA GLN A 739 -56.09 -31.91 4.63
C GLN A 739 -56.96 -30.85 5.30
N ASP A 740 -58.09 -31.23 5.90
CA ASP A 740 -58.64 -30.48 7.03
C ASP A 740 -59.67 -31.28 7.84
N LYS A 741 -59.37 -31.50 9.11
CA LYS A 741 -60.24 -32.06 10.17
C LYS A 741 -59.55 -31.81 11.53
N GLU A 742 -60.21 -31.33 12.57
CA GLU A 742 -61.64 -31.01 12.74
C GLU A 742 -61.85 -30.20 14.05
N LYS A 743 -62.60 -29.07 14.04
CA LYS A 743 -63.82 -28.86 14.90
C LYS A 743 -64.40 -27.43 14.98
N ASN A 744 -65.73 -27.43 15.11
CA ASN A 744 -66.63 -26.50 15.79
C ASN A 744 -66.96 -25.09 15.24
N SER A 745 -68.20 -25.01 14.72
CA SER A 745 -69.22 -23.94 14.88
C SER A 745 -68.96 -22.51 14.35
N GLY A 746 -69.88 -21.89 13.58
CA GLY A 746 -71.09 -22.44 12.95
C GLY A 746 -72.14 -21.41 12.47
N SER A 747 -73.22 -21.95 11.90
CA SER A 747 -74.55 -21.32 11.64
C SER A 747 -74.83 -20.53 10.33
N LYS A 748 -75.74 -21.10 9.52
CA LYS A 748 -76.97 -20.48 8.94
C LYS A 748 -76.90 -19.43 7.79
N LYS A 749 -77.33 -19.89 6.58
CA LYS A 749 -78.41 -19.37 5.67
C LYS A 749 -78.07 -18.89 4.22
N LYS A 750 -78.55 -19.73 3.27
CA LYS A 750 -79.48 -19.43 2.13
C LYS A 750 -79.03 -18.79 0.78
N ARG A 751 -79.56 -19.43 -0.30
CA ARG A 751 -79.84 -18.98 -1.70
C ARG A 751 -78.62 -18.92 -2.65
N ARG A 752 -78.63 -19.51 -3.87
CA ARG A 752 -79.50 -19.38 -5.09
C ARG A 752 -79.31 -18.01 -5.78
N ARG A 753 -79.16 -17.86 -7.13
CA ARG A 753 -79.62 -18.73 -8.25
C ARG A 753 -78.87 -18.46 -9.59
N ASN A 754 -78.98 -19.41 -10.54
CA ASN A 754 -78.33 -19.50 -11.88
C ASN A 754 -78.79 -18.49 -12.96
N LYS A 755 -77.95 -18.29 -14.01
CA LYS A 755 -78.22 -18.49 -15.47
C LYS A 755 -76.86 -18.45 -16.24
N LYS A 756 -76.47 -19.47 -17.03
CA LYS A 756 -76.76 -19.77 -18.47
C LYS A 756 -76.21 -18.71 -19.46
N ARG A 757 -75.26 -18.98 -20.40
CA ARG A 757 -75.23 -19.90 -21.60
C ARG A 757 -75.68 -19.15 -22.91
N THR A 758 -75.20 -19.39 -24.14
CA THR A 758 -74.37 -20.48 -24.75
C THR A 758 -73.73 -20.10 -26.12
N SER A 759 -72.69 -20.86 -26.56
CA SER A 759 -72.42 -21.43 -27.93
C SER A 759 -72.09 -20.58 -29.18
N THR A 760 -71.48 -21.07 -30.28
CA THR A 760 -70.54 -22.20 -30.65
C THR A 760 -70.38 -22.28 -32.19
N SER A 761 -69.21 -22.62 -32.77
CA SER A 761 -69.07 -23.17 -34.16
C SER A 761 -67.74 -23.94 -34.41
N MET A 762 -67.74 -24.95 -35.31
CA MET A 762 -66.66 -25.81 -35.90
C MET A 762 -67.23 -26.46 -37.22
N PRO A 763 -66.54 -27.27 -38.11
CA PRO A 763 -65.20 -27.91 -38.14
C PRO A 763 -64.32 -27.39 -39.33
N GLY A 764 -63.52 -28.11 -40.18
CA GLY A 764 -63.10 -29.52 -40.45
C GLY A 764 -62.49 -29.66 -41.88
N VAL A 765 -62.00 -30.79 -42.45
CA VAL A 765 -61.54 -32.13 -41.97
C VAL A 765 -60.92 -32.99 -43.13
N LEU A 766 -59.88 -33.81 -42.86
CA LEU A 766 -59.27 -34.98 -43.60
C LEU A 766 -58.50 -34.89 -44.97
N ASP A 767 -57.32 -35.57 -44.99
CA ASP A 767 -56.75 -36.58 -45.95
C ASP A 767 -56.10 -36.35 -47.36
N GLN A 768 -54.93 -37.03 -47.52
CA GLN A 768 -54.46 -37.94 -48.62
C GLN A 768 -53.42 -37.60 -49.74
N ASN A 769 -52.36 -38.44 -49.76
CA ASN A 769 -51.63 -39.13 -50.86
C ASN A 769 -50.39 -38.57 -51.63
N VAL A 770 -49.23 -39.21 -51.35
CA VAL A 770 -48.26 -39.94 -52.24
C VAL A 770 -47.66 -39.30 -53.51
N GLU A 771 -46.31 -39.20 -53.58
CA GLU A 771 -45.44 -39.89 -54.57
C GLU A 771 -43.93 -39.88 -54.18
N HIS A 772 -43.04 -40.48 -55.00
CA HIS A 772 -41.66 -40.90 -54.65
C HIS A 772 -40.71 -40.83 -55.89
N VAL A 773 -39.37 -40.79 -55.70
CA VAL A 773 -38.22 -41.08 -56.65
C VAL A 773 -37.04 -40.11 -56.38
N THR A 774 -35.73 -40.34 -56.51
CA THR A 774 -34.72 -41.44 -56.50
C THR A 774 -33.35 -40.75 -56.76
N SER A 775 -32.20 -41.31 -56.37
CA SER A 775 -30.82 -40.81 -56.68
C SER A 775 -30.35 -41.18 -58.12
N PRO A 776 -29.07 -41.14 -58.61
CA PRO A 776 -27.78 -41.45 -57.92
C PRO A 776 -26.44 -40.80 -58.41
N SER A 777 -25.32 -41.21 -57.77
CA SER A 777 -23.96 -41.41 -58.34
C SER A 777 -23.02 -40.18 -58.57
N HIS A 778 -21.69 -40.30 -58.79
CA HIS A 778 -20.79 -41.47 -58.99
C HIS A 778 -19.35 -41.24 -58.43
N LYS A 779 -18.56 -42.31 -58.20
CA LYS A 779 -17.09 -42.40 -57.95
C LYS A 779 -16.40 -43.12 -59.14
N PRO A 780 -15.07 -43.04 -59.42
CA PRO A 780 -14.01 -43.84 -58.72
C PRO A 780 -12.53 -43.32 -58.76
N GLY A 781 -11.55 -44.15 -58.33
CA GLY A 781 -10.08 -43.95 -58.32
C GLY A 781 -9.50 -43.77 -56.89
N GLU A 782 -8.61 -44.57 -56.27
CA GLU A 782 -7.47 -45.46 -56.66
C GLU A 782 -6.16 -44.68 -56.97
N GLU A 783 -4.98 -44.96 -56.41
CA GLU A 783 -4.55 -45.93 -55.35
C GLU A 783 -3.17 -45.53 -54.71
N ASP A 784 -2.71 -46.31 -53.71
CA ASP A 784 -1.31 -46.50 -53.20
C ASP A 784 -0.38 -45.37 -52.65
N SER A 785 -0.22 -45.39 -51.31
CA SER A 785 1.00 -45.77 -50.55
C SER A 785 2.25 -44.86 -50.33
N MET A 786 2.88 -45.13 -49.17
CA MET A 786 4.28 -44.90 -48.72
C MET A 786 4.78 -43.50 -48.27
N GLU A 787 5.93 -43.54 -47.58
CA GLU A 787 6.48 -42.56 -46.63
C GLU A 787 7.64 -41.74 -47.24
N HIS A 788 7.81 -40.47 -46.84
CA HIS A 788 9.10 -39.97 -46.32
C HIS A 788 9.02 -38.53 -45.74
N ASP A 789 10.16 -38.09 -45.20
CA ASP A 789 10.37 -36.90 -44.38
C ASP A 789 10.89 -35.66 -45.17
N GLN A 790 11.25 -34.63 -44.41
CA GLN A 790 12.12 -33.49 -44.72
C GLN A 790 11.55 -32.22 -45.42
N GLU A 791 11.35 -31.21 -44.55
CA GLU A 791 12.16 -29.97 -44.52
C GLU A 791 11.96 -28.85 -45.59
N GLU A 792 12.58 -27.69 -45.31
CA GLU A 792 12.37 -26.33 -45.81
C GLU A 792 11.87 -26.10 -47.26
N ALA A 793 10.92 -25.17 -47.41
CA ALA A 793 11.23 -23.83 -47.92
C ALA A 793 10.09 -22.82 -47.66
N ALA A 794 10.38 -21.53 -47.73
CA ALA A 794 9.38 -20.45 -47.72
C ALA A 794 9.36 -19.72 -49.07
N LYS A 795 8.17 -19.29 -49.53
CA LYS A 795 8.01 -18.10 -50.38
C LYS A 795 6.56 -17.61 -50.51
N ASP A 796 6.46 -16.33 -50.84
CA ASP A 796 5.42 -15.61 -51.58
C ASP A 796 3.93 -15.79 -51.19
N MET A 797 3.41 -14.76 -50.52
CA MET A 797 2.20 -14.06 -50.99
C MET A 797 2.31 -12.55 -50.69
N GLN A 798 2.70 -11.76 -51.69
CA GLN A 798 2.33 -10.35 -51.80
C GLN A 798 1.32 -10.19 -52.96
N ASN A 799 0.42 -9.22 -52.82
CA ASN A 799 -0.48 -8.60 -53.81
C ASN A 799 -1.99 -8.87 -53.70
N MET A 800 -2.69 -7.91 -53.07
CA MET A 800 -3.93 -7.25 -53.56
C MET A 800 -5.23 -8.08 -53.71
N PRO A 801 -6.42 -7.43 -53.83
CA PRO A 801 -6.71 -5.98 -53.83
C PRO A 801 -7.62 -5.50 -52.70
N GLU A 802 -7.94 -4.20 -52.74
CA GLU A 802 -8.97 -3.52 -51.94
C GLU A 802 -10.39 -3.85 -52.45
N GLU A 803 -11.35 -3.96 -51.53
CA GLU A 803 -12.77 -3.65 -51.78
C GLU A 803 -13.29 -2.79 -50.62
N GLU A 804 -14.12 -1.78 -50.92
CA GLU A 804 -14.52 -0.75 -49.96
C GLU A 804 -15.86 -1.04 -49.25
N SER A 805 -15.89 -0.66 -47.96
CA SER A 805 -17.07 -0.15 -47.23
C SER A 805 -18.23 -1.10 -46.88
N PRO A 806 -19.09 -0.74 -45.89
CA PRO A 806 -18.91 0.24 -44.81
C PRO A 806 -19.06 -0.36 -43.40
N SER A 807 -18.39 0.23 -42.41
CA SER A 807 -18.69 -0.02 -40.98
C SER A 807 -19.88 0.85 -40.50
N LYS A 808 -20.45 0.53 -39.33
CA LYS A 808 -21.23 1.48 -38.53
C LYS A 808 -20.95 1.33 -37.04
N HIS A 809 -20.47 2.42 -36.45
CA HIS A 809 -20.33 2.73 -35.02
C HIS A 809 -19.85 1.63 -34.06
N LEU A 810 -18.65 1.85 -33.52
CA LEU A 810 -18.50 2.14 -32.09
C LEU A 810 -17.24 3.01 -31.89
N GLU A 811 -17.44 4.32 -31.74
CA GLU A 811 -16.39 5.27 -31.36
C GLU A 811 -16.50 5.61 -29.86
N PRO A 812 -15.42 5.50 -29.09
CA PRO A 812 -15.21 6.29 -27.87
C PRO A 812 -14.86 7.75 -28.24
N ALA A 813 -15.14 8.70 -27.35
CA ALA A 813 -14.91 10.12 -27.61
C ALA A 813 -13.40 10.50 -27.59
N HIS A 814 -13.06 11.57 -28.31
CA HIS A 814 -11.69 12.07 -28.51
C HIS A 814 -10.91 12.32 -27.21
N ALA A 815 -9.67 11.85 -27.20
CA ALA A 815 -8.54 12.53 -26.55
C ALA A 815 -7.53 12.86 -27.66
N GLU A 816 -7.21 14.14 -27.87
CA GLU A 816 -6.35 14.58 -28.97
C GLU A 816 -4.87 14.58 -28.55
N GLY A 817 -4.14 13.56 -28.98
CA GLY A 817 -2.69 13.46 -28.88
C GLY A 817 -2.18 12.20 -29.59
N PRO A 818 -0.93 12.19 -30.11
CA PRO A 818 -0.31 10.94 -30.57
C PRO A 818 -0.21 9.95 -29.39
N PRO A 819 -0.50 8.64 -29.59
CA PRO A 819 -0.32 7.66 -28.52
C PRO A 819 1.15 7.58 -28.11
N ILE A 820 1.42 7.77 -26.83
CA ILE A 820 2.77 7.68 -26.27
C ILE A 820 3.23 6.22 -26.38
N TYR A 821 4.26 5.98 -27.20
CA TYR A 821 4.84 4.65 -27.37
C TYR A 821 6.02 4.47 -26.41
N ASN A 822 5.78 3.75 -25.32
CA ASN A 822 6.85 3.30 -24.42
C ASN A 822 7.53 2.06 -25.03
N SER A 823 8.77 2.25 -25.51
CA SER A 823 9.60 1.21 -26.14
C SER A 823 9.93 0.08 -25.16
N ALA A 824 10.30 0.40 -23.92
CA ALA A 824 10.64 -0.55 -22.87
C ALA A 824 9.48 -1.50 -22.57
N LEU A 825 8.28 -0.95 -22.29
CA LEU A 825 7.07 -1.74 -22.04
C LEU A 825 6.76 -2.66 -23.23
N ALA A 826 6.87 -2.15 -24.45
CA ALA A 826 6.60 -2.93 -25.67
C ALA A 826 7.56 -4.12 -25.82
N MET A 827 8.86 -3.94 -25.52
CA MET A 827 9.86 -5.01 -25.66
C MET A 827 9.84 -5.99 -24.50
N THR A 828 9.65 -5.53 -23.26
CA THR A 828 9.44 -6.41 -22.09
C THR A 828 8.22 -7.29 -22.30
N LEU A 829 7.10 -6.74 -22.80
CA LEU A 829 5.93 -7.53 -23.15
C LEU A 829 6.18 -8.49 -24.33
N LYS A 830 6.95 -8.11 -25.36
CA LYS A 830 7.35 -9.05 -26.45
C LYS A 830 8.21 -10.20 -25.92
N ALA A 831 9.13 -9.95 -24.97
CA ALA A 831 9.96 -10.96 -24.35
C ALA A 831 9.12 -11.95 -23.50
N LEU A 832 8.25 -11.42 -22.63
CA LEU A 832 7.29 -12.22 -21.86
C LEU A 832 6.36 -13.04 -22.77
N CYS A 833 5.82 -12.43 -23.83
CA CYS A 833 5.02 -13.12 -24.84
C CYS A 833 5.77 -14.24 -25.57
N HIS A 834 7.10 -14.18 -25.67
CA HIS A 834 7.89 -15.23 -26.29
C HIS A 834 8.03 -16.44 -25.36
N ILE A 835 8.46 -16.23 -24.11
CA ILE A 835 8.74 -17.30 -23.16
C ILE A 835 7.44 -17.93 -22.61
N LEU A 836 6.42 -17.12 -22.31
CA LEU A 836 5.14 -17.61 -21.76
C LEU A 836 4.19 -18.16 -22.83
N LYS A 837 4.58 -18.17 -24.11
CA LYS A 837 3.69 -18.48 -25.23
C LYS A 837 2.95 -19.81 -25.07
N GLU A 838 3.65 -20.84 -24.61
CA GLU A 838 3.11 -22.21 -24.57
C GLU A 838 2.21 -22.38 -23.33
N TYR A 839 2.67 -21.89 -22.18
CA TYR A 839 1.89 -21.81 -20.94
C TYR A 839 0.57 -21.03 -21.14
N LEU A 840 0.64 -19.86 -21.77
CA LEU A 840 -0.53 -19.02 -22.08
C LEU A 840 -1.48 -19.67 -23.10
N LEU A 841 -0.98 -20.52 -24.02
CA LEU A 841 -1.82 -21.28 -24.95
C LEU A 841 -2.53 -22.46 -24.25
N GLN A 842 -1.85 -23.14 -23.33
CA GLN A 842 -2.40 -24.24 -22.52
C GLN A 842 -3.47 -23.69 -21.54
N ASN A 843 -3.12 -22.65 -20.79
CA ASN A 843 -3.97 -22.05 -19.76
C ASN A 843 -4.88 -20.92 -20.28
N ARG A 844 -5.08 -20.81 -21.60
CA ARG A 844 -5.88 -19.76 -22.25
C ARG A 844 -7.30 -19.61 -21.72
N ASN A 845 -7.88 -20.70 -21.20
CA ASN A 845 -9.24 -20.73 -20.64
C ASN A 845 -9.28 -20.28 -19.17
N GLN A 846 -8.12 -20.08 -18.52
CA GLN A 846 -7.96 -19.66 -17.12
C GLN A 846 -7.56 -18.19 -16.98
N ILE A 847 -7.26 -17.49 -18.09
CA ILE A 847 -7.00 -16.05 -18.11
C ILE A 847 -8.33 -15.33 -17.86
N TYR A 848 -8.67 -15.14 -16.58
CA TYR A 848 -9.95 -14.58 -16.16
C TYR A 848 -10.00 -13.06 -16.32
N ASP A 849 -11.19 -12.55 -16.60
CA ASP A 849 -11.45 -11.15 -16.92
C ASP A 849 -11.62 -10.31 -15.63
N HIS A 850 -10.49 -9.93 -15.02
CA HIS A 850 -10.43 -9.15 -13.77
C HIS A 850 -10.79 -7.66 -13.96
N ARG A 851 -12.05 -7.38 -14.31
CA ARG A 851 -12.60 -6.05 -14.68
C ARG A 851 -12.63 -4.97 -13.58
N GLU A 852 -11.86 -5.09 -12.49
CA GLU A 852 -11.95 -4.19 -11.32
C GLU A 852 -10.69 -3.36 -11.10
N GLU A 853 -9.52 -3.98 -11.22
CA GLU A 853 -8.23 -3.32 -11.09
C GLU A 853 -7.70 -3.06 -12.50
N ARG A 854 -7.42 -1.78 -12.84
CA ARG A 854 -7.10 -1.38 -14.22
C ARG A 854 -5.85 -2.09 -14.77
N VAL A 855 -4.78 -2.21 -13.96
CA VAL A 855 -3.53 -2.85 -14.41
C VAL A 855 -3.71 -4.35 -14.66
N PRO A 856 -4.21 -5.19 -13.71
CA PRO A 856 -4.50 -6.59 -13.99
C PRO A 856 -5.45 -6.80 -15.19
N CYS A 857 -6.44 -5.93 -15.37
CA CYS A 857 -7.35 -5.95 -16.52
C CYS A 857 -6.61 -5.67 -17.84
N ALA A 858 -5.78 -4.63 -17.90
CA ALA A 858 -5.03 -4.28 -19.10
C ALA A 858 -3.98 -5.34 -19.48
N ILE A 859 -3.24 -5.89 -18.50
CA ILE A 859 -2.35 -7.04 -18.69
C ILE A 859 -3.15 -8.25 -19.22
N GLY A 860 -4.35 -8.48 -18.69
CA GLY A 860 -5.22 -9.61 -19.05
C GLY A 860 -5.72 -9.51 -20.49
N ASN A 861 -6.21 -8.34 -20.88
CA ASN A 861 -6.62 -8.05 -22.26
C ASN A 861 -5.44 -8.19 -23.24
N PHE A 862 -4.25 -7.72 -22.88
CA PHE A 862 -3.05 -7.85 -23.70
C PHE A 862 -2.68 -9.32 -23.96
N PHE A 863 -2.49 -10.14 -22.92
CA PHE A 863 -2.12 -11.54 -23.13
C PHE A 863 -3.28 -12.37 -23.75
N THR A 864 -4.54 -12.06 -23.46
CA THR A 864 -5.70 -12.70 -24.12
C THR A 864 -5.72 -12.42 -25.63
N ALA A 865 -5.48 -11.17 -26.05
CA ALA A 865 -5.41 -10.80 -27.47
C ALA A 865 -4.22 -11.44 -28.20
N PHE A 866 -3.08 -11.58 -27.51
CA PHE A 866 -1.90 -12.29 -28.00
C PHE A 866 -2.19 -13.77 -28.26
N VAL A 867 -2.71 -14.49 -27.26
CA VAL A 867 -3.05 -15.93 -27.36
C VAL A 867 -4.12 -16.17 -28.41
N SER A 868 -5.11 -15.28 -28.51
CA SER A 868 -6.20 -15.34 -29.49
C SER A 868 -5.74 -15.01 -30.92
N LYS A 869 -4.48 -14.60 -31.13
CA LYS A 869 -3.92 -14.14 -32.41
C LYS A 869 -4.65 -12.93 -33.01
N GLN A 870 -5.31 -12.12 -32.18
CA GLN A 870 -6.11 -10.96 -32.63
C GLN A 870 -5.30 -9.65 -32.72
N MET A 871 -4.03 -9.67 -32.30
CA MET A 871 -3.10 -8.55 -32.42
C MET A 871 -2.77 -8.21 -33.88
N LYS A 872 -3.61 -7.38 -34.50
CA LYS A 872 -3.20 -6.46 -35.57
C LYS A 872 -2.43 -5.30 -34.97
N GLU A 873 -1.61 -4.63 -35.78
CA GLU A 873 -0.71 -3.55 -35.33
C GLU A 873 -1.43 -2.43 -34.54
N GLY A 874 -2.54 -1.91 -35.06
CA GLY A 874 -3.37 -0.92 -34.35
C GLY A 874 -4.06 -1.42 -33.08
N VAL A 875 -4.31 -2.74 -32.95
CA VAL A 875 -4.85 -3.34 -31.71
C VAL A 875 -3.75 -3.50 -30.67
N TYR A 876 -2.55 -3.87 -31.11
CA TYR A 876 -1.36 -3.97 -30.26
C TYR A 876 -0.97 -2.59 -29.69
N SER A 877 -1.03 -1.52 -30.49
CA SER A 877 -0.76 -0.15 -29.99
C SER A 877 -1.80 0.32 -28.97
N CYS A 878 -3.10 0.06 -29.18
CA CYS A 878 -4.12 0.42 -28.19
C CYS A 878 -3.91 -0.32 -26.87
N LEU A 879 -3.78 -1.66 -26.90
CA LEU A 879 -3.58 -2.46 -25.69
C LEU A 879 -2.28 -2.12 -24.95
N LEU A 880 -1.24 -1.69 -25.67
CA LEU A 880 0.00 -1.19 -25.08
C LEU A 880 -0.20 0.16 -24.37
N SER A 881 -0.88 1.12 -25.00
CA SER A 881 -1.17 2.42 -24.39
C SER A 881 -2.16 2.33 -23.23
N ASP A 882 -3.19 1.47 -23.32
CA ASP A 882 -4.14 1.20 -22.23
C ASP A 882 -3.41 0.61 -21.00
N LEU A 883 -2.44 -0.28 -21.23
CA LEU A 883 -1.61 -0.87 -20.19
C LEU A 883 -0.61 0.13 -19.61
N LEU A 884 0.06 0.93 -20.45
CA LEU A 884 0.96 1.99 -20.01
C LEU A 884 0.23 2.99 -19.11
N ALA A 885 -0.88 3.55 -19.57
CA ALA A 885 -1.67 4.51 -18.81
C ALA A 885 -2.24 3.92 -17.50
N SER A 886 -2.51 2.61 -17.48
CA SER A 886 -2.90 1.91 -16.24
C SER A 886 -1.73 1.80 -15.25
N ILE A 887 -0.52 1.49 -15.72
CA ILE A 887 0.69 1.39 -14.89
C ILE A 887 1.09 2.76 -14.35
N GLU A 888 1.08 3.79 -15.20
CA GLU A 888 1.40 5.20 -14.86
C GLU A 888 0.41 5.81 -13.83
N GLU A 889 -0.81 5.28 -13.71
CA GLU A 889 -1.78 5.69 -12.68
C GLU A 889 -1.42 5.16 -11.28
N VAL A 890 -0.54 4.15 -11.17
CA VAL A 890 -0.19 3.49 -9.90
C VAL A 890 1.30 3.61 -9.54
N TYR A 891 2.21 3.56 -10.52
CA TYR A 891 3.65 3.83 -10.33
C TYR A 891 4.05 5.09 -11.13
N SER A 892 4.90 5.93 -10.56
CA SER A 892 5.25 7.24 -11.12
C SER A 892 6.23 7.15 -12.31
N MET A 893 5.70 7.14 -13.54
CA MET A 893 6.42 7.39 -14.81
C MET A 893 7.75 6.62 -14.95
N THR A 894 7.74 5.31 -14.77
CA THR A 894 8.92 4.45 -14.96
C THR A 894 9.15 4.14 -16.44
N SER A 895 10.35 4.44 -16.95
CA SER A 895 10.75 4.15 -18.34
C SER A 895 11.68 2.94 -18.47
N TYR A 896 12.28 2.47 -17.37
CA TYR A 896 13.24 1.37 -17.39
C TYR A 896 12.53 0.00 -17.49
N ALA A 897 13.08 -0.89 -18.32
CA ALA A 897 12.46 -2.18 -18.59
C ALA A 897 12.34 -3.08 -17.35
N ALA A 898 13.31 -2.99 -16.42
CA ALA A 898 13.33 -3.79 -15.19
C ALA A 898 12.22 -3.40 -14.21
N GLU A 899 11.99 -2.10 -14.00
CA GLU A 899 10.89 -1.60 -13.16
C GLU A 899 9.53 -2.00 -13.74
N LEU A 900 9.36 -1.83 -15.06
CA LEU A 900 8.15 -2.23 -15.78
C LEU A 900 7.91 -3.75 -15.72
N LEU A 901 8.97 -4.58 -15.74
CA LEU A 901 8.86 -6.01 -15.52
C LEU A 901 8.34 -6.33 -14.10
N VAL A 902 8.88 -5.67 -13.07
CA VAL A 902 8.40 -5.85 -11.69
C VAL A 902 6.94 -5.43 -11.57
N SER A 903 6.53 -4.26 -12.09
CA SER A 903 5.12 -3.84 -12.11
C SER A 903 4.19 -4.86 -12.78
N ILE A 904 4.61 -5.47 -13.90
CA ILE A 904 3.85 -6.54 -14.56
C ILE A 904 3.76 -7.79 -13.67
N LEU A 905 4.86 -8.21 -13.06
CA LEU A 905 4.92 -9.42 -12.21
C LEU A 905 4.27 -9.24 -10.84
N GLU A 906 4.11 -8.02 -10.33
CA GLU A 906 3.39 -7.74 -9.08
C GLU A 906 1.86 -7.69 -9.28
N PHE A 907 1.38 -7.22 -10.44
CA PHE A 907 -0.07 -7.19 -10.74
C PHE A 907 -0.63 -8.48 -11.36
N TRP A 908 0.20 -9.33 -11.96
CA TRP A 908 -0.24 -10.64 -12.49
C TRP A 908 -0.79 -11.59 -11.39
N PRO A 909 -0.20 -11.68 -10.18
CA PRO A 909 -0.77 -12.43 -9.04
C PRO A 909 -2.20 -12.06 -8.64
N CYS A 910 -2.75 -10.92 -9.06
CA CYS A 910 -4.16 -10.59 -8.86
C CYS A 910 -5.11 -11.53 -9.62
N TRP A 911 -4.64 -12.30 -10.62
CA TRP A 911 -5.44 -13.26 -11.40
C TRP A 911 -5.71 -14.61 -10.70
N LYS A 912 -5.43 -14.72 -9.40
CA LYS A 912 -5.57 -15.99 -8.66
C LYS A 912 -7.01 -16.51 -8.64
N CYS A 913 -7.19 -17.73 -9.13
CA CYS A 913 -8.19 -18.64 -8.57
C CYS A 913 -7.68 -19.12 -7.19
N PRO A 914 -8.50 -19.21 -6.12
CA PRO A 914 -8.03 -19.58 -4.78
C PRO A 914 -7.40 -20.98 -4.65
N GLU A 915 -7.57 -21.83 -5.67
CA GLU A 915 -7.20 -23.24 -5.68
C GLU A 915 -5.98 -23.54 -6.56
N ILE A 916 -5.43 -22.53 -7.25
CA ILE A 916 -4.31 -22.68 -8.19
C ILE A 916 -3.20 -21.67 -7.84
N GLU A 917 -1.96 -22.15 -7.84
CA GLU A 917 -0.76 -21.33 -7.67
C GLU A 917 -0.67 -20.25 -8.77
N SER A 918 -0.21 -19.04 -8.43
CA SER A 918 -0.18 -17.96 -9.42
C SER A 918 0.88 -18.19 -10.48
N VAL A 919 0.62 -17.70 -11.71
CA VAL A 919 1.54 -17.80 -12.85
C VAL A 919 2.96 -17.32 -12.49
N VAL A 920 3.07 -16.24 -11.71
CA VAL A 920 4.36 -15.69 -11.29
C VAL A 920 5.03 -16.58 -10.25
N THR A 921 4.28 -17.01 -9.22
CA THR A 921 4.76 -17.97 -8.20
C THR A 921 5.25 -19.28 -8.83
N HIS A 922 4.57 -19.75 -9.87
CA HIS A 922 4.90 -21.00 -10.54
C HIS A 922 6.08 -20.89 -11.50
N ILE A 923 6.21 -19.79 -12.24
CA ILE A 923 7.15 -19.66 -13.38
C ILE A 923 8.40 -18.83 -13.04
N PHE A 924 8.25 -17.74 -12.30
CA PHE A 924 9.30 -16.73 -12.11
C PHE A 924 9.81 -16.63 -10.67
N THR A 925 9.01 -17.06 -9.67
CA THR A 925 9.42 -16.94 -8.26
C THR A 925 10.55 -17.91 -7.92
N LEU A 926 11.71 -17.32 -7.70
CA LEU A 926 12.88 -17.91 -7.07
C LEU A 926 12.68 -17.90 -5.56
N GLU A 927 12.88 -19.03 -4.89
CA GLU A 927 12.89 -19.10 -3.43
C GLU A 927 14.26 -19.64 -2.98
N GLU A 928 14.98 -18.82 -2.22
CA GLU A 928 16.31 -19.13 -1.72
C GLU A 928 16.45 -18.71 -0.26
N TYR A 929 17.33 -19.39 0.48
CA TYR A 929 17.68 -19.03 1.85
C TYR A 929 19.20 -18.95 2.02
N GLU A 930 19.61 -17.98 2.80
CA GLU A 930 21.02 -17.69 3.06
C GLU A 930 21.55 -18.61 4.17
N ARG A 931 22.73 -19.19 3.95
CA ARG A 931 23.43 -19.96 4.97
C ARG A 931 24.87 -19.51 5.08
N MET A 932 25.20 -18.88 6.20
CA MET A 932 26.58 -18.59 6.61
C MET A 932 27.01 -19.57 7.70
N SER A 933 28.28 -19.96 7.71
CA SER A 933 28.87 -20.74 8.82
C SER A 933 30.13 -20.04 9.32
N CYS A 934 30.14 -19.61 10.60
CA CYS A 934 31.28 -18.85 11.09
C CYS A 934 32.54 -19.70 11.10
N SER A 935 33.51 -19.32 10.28
CA SER A 935 34.82 -19.95 10.16
C SER A 935 35.53 -20.13 11.53
N LYS A 936 35.29 -19.20 12.48
CA LYS A 936 35.85 -19.17 13.85
C LYS A 936 35.09 -20.02 14.88
N CYS A 937 33.75 -19.95 15.00
CA CYS A 937 32.96 -20.68 16.02
C CYS A 937 32.09 -21.84 15.48
N LYS A 938 32.09 -22.06 14.16
CA LYS A 938 31.31 -23.06 13.42
C LYS A 938 29.77 -22.94 13.50
N LYS A 939 29.24 -21.95 14.23
CA LYS A 939 27.81 -21.65 14.29
C LYS A 939 27.25 -21.36 12.89
N LYS A 940 26.05 -21.88 12.62
CA LYS A 940 25.26 -21.65 11.41
C LYS A 940 23.95 -20.98 11.86
N PRO A 941 23.76 -19.67 11.65
CA PRO A 941 22.45 -19.06 11.85
C PRO A 941 21.46 -19.60 10.82
N ASN A 942 20.17 -19.55 11.15
CA ASN A 942 19.10 -19.87 10.22
C ASN A 942 18.45 -18.56 9.79
N TYR A 943 18.76 -18.10 8.58
CA TYR A 943 18.15 -16.91 7.98
C TYR A 943 16.78 -17.32 7.39
N PRO A 944 15.79 -16.41 7.34
CA PRO A 944 14.52 -16.68 6.69
C PRO A 944 14.73 -16.91 5.19
N GLU A 945 13.83 -17.69 4.61
CA GLU A 945 13.70 -17.85 3.17
C GLU A 945 13.20 -16.55 2.53
N GLN A 946 13.75 -16.24 1.35
CA GLN A 946 13.46 -15.04 0.58
C GLN A 946 12.90 -15.44 -0.79
N SER A 947 11.84 -14.76 -1.22
CA SER A 947 11.22 -14.93 -2.53
C SER A 947 11.52 -13.72 -3.42
N SER A 948 12.00 -13.95 -4.64
CA SER A 948 12.22 -12.90 -5.65
C SER A 948 11.78 -13.35 -7.05
N TYR A 949 11.86 -12.48 -8.05
CA TYR A 949 11.61 -12.83 -9.46
C TYR A 949 12.90 -13.15 -10.26
N GLY A 950 14.05 -13.23 -9.59
CA GLY A 950 15.38 -13.35 -10.19
C GLY A 950 16.48 -12.67 -9.37
N ILE A 951 17.63 -12.43 -10.00
CA ILE A 951 18.78 -11.73 -9.41
C ILE A 951 19.11 -10.44 -10.17
N VAL A 952 19.70 -9.47 -9.47
CA VAL A 952 20.19 -8.20 -10.03
C VAL A 952 21.71 -8.16 -9.93
N MET A 953 22.40 -7.69 -10.98
CA MET A 953 23.86 -7.72 -11.10
C MET A 953 24.39 -6.46 -11.78
N ALA A 954 25.46 -5.85 -11.25
CA ALA A 954 26.14 -4.76 -11.93
C ALA A 954 26.90 -5.27 -13.18
N ALA A 955 26.66 -4.64 -14.32
CA ALA A 955 27.29 -4.97 -15.61
C ALA A 955 28.81 -4.80 -15.57
N ASP A 956 29.31 -3.82 -14.81
CA ASP A 956 30.73 -3.55 -14.61
C ASP A 956 31.43 -4.73 -13.93
N SER A 957 30.85 -5.26 -12.86
CA SER A 957 31.37 -6.32 -12.03
C SER A 957 31.48 -7.63 -12.83
N ILE A 958 30.50 -7.88 -13.71
CA ILE A 958 30.53 -8.99 -14.66
C ILE A 958 31.69 -8.88 -15.64
N ARG A 959 31.89 -7.72 -16.31
CA ARG A 959 33.02 -7.55 -17.26
C ARG A 959 34.38 -7.54 -16.56
N ASN A 960 34.46 -6.93 -15.37
CA ASN A 960 35.67 -6.85 -14.55
C ASN A 960 36.14 -8.24 -14.12
N LEU A 961 35.24 -9.09 -13.60
CA LEU A 961 35.56 -10.47 -13.22
C LEU A 961 35.88 -11.35 -14.45
N LYS A 962 35.18 -11.17 -15.58
CA LYS A 962 35.54 -11.87 -16.83
C LYS A 962 36.93 -11.48 -17.32
N CYS A 963 37.30 -10.20 -17.24
CA CYS A 963 38.61 -9.69 -17.62
C CYS A 963 39.72 -10.22 -16.69
N ALA A 964 39.47 -10.23 -15.37
CA ALA A 964 40.44 -10.67 -14.37
C ALA A 964 40.72 -12.18 -14.41
N PHE A 965 39.69 -13.02 -14.60
CA PHE A 965 39.82 -14.48 -14.52
C PHE A 965 39.75 -15.21 -15.87
N GLY A 966 39.34 -14.53 -16.96
CA GLY A 966 39.43 -14.97 -18.35
C GLY A 966 38.51 -16.14 -18.72
N ASN A 967 38.90 -17.35 -18.31
CA ASN A 967 38.21 -18.61 -18.62
C ASN A 967 37.05 -18.93 -17.63
N ILE A 968 36.74 -18.02 -16.71
CA ILE A 968 35.63 -18.14 -15.77
C ILE A 968 34.28 -18.16 -16.52
N LYS A 969 33.35 -19.01 -16.06
CA LYS A 969 32.00 -19.11 -16.62
C LYS A 969 31.05 -18.08 -16.04
N PHE A 970 30.02 -17.72 -16.78
CA PHE A 970 29.06 -16.71 -16.31
C PHE A 970 28.40 -17.11 -14.98
N GLU A 971 28.03 -18.38 -14.78
CA GLU A 971 27.48 -18.84 -13.50
C GLU A 971 28.48 -18.82 -12.32
N ASP A 972 29.79 -18.88 -12.61
CA ASP A 972 30.84 -18.67 -11.59
C ASP A 972 31.01 -17.18 -11.26
N ILE A 973 30.93 -16.28 -12.25
CA ILE A 973 30.95 -14.82 -12.04
C ILE A 973 29.79 -14.40 -11.16
N LEU A 974 28.57 -14.82 -11.51
CA LEU A 974 27.35 -14.54 -10.73
C LEU A 974 27.50 -15.00 -9.28
N LYS A 975 28.13 -16.15 -9.05
CA LYS A 975 28.42 -16.65 -7.71
C LYS A 975 29.48 -15.85 -6.99
N MET A 976 30.54 -15.42 -7.68
CA MET A 976 31.61 -14.61 -7.07
C MET A 976 31.08 -13.27 -6.58
N ILE A 977 30.29 -12.55 -7.39
CA ILE A 977 29.67 -11.27 -6.98
C ILE A 977 28.85 -11.47 -5.70
N ARG A 978 27.97 -12.48 -5.66
CA ARG A 978 27.15 -12.79 -4.47
C ARG A 978 27.91 -13.37 -3.27
N MET A 979 29.19 -13.71 -3.43
CA MET A 979 30.07 -14.09 -2.31
C MET A 979 30.87 -12.90 -1.76
N GLU A 980 30.81 -11.71 -2.37
CA GLU A 980 31.39 -10.49 -1.79
C GLU A 980 30.55 -9.95 -0.61
N ASP A 981 29.29 -10.39 -0.49
CA ASP A 981 28.42 -10.15 0.66
C ASP A 981 28.93 -10.87 1.92
N GLU A 982 29.68 -10.14 2.75
CA GLU A 982 30.17 -10.61 4.05
C GLU A 982 29.14 -10.43 5.18
N MET A 983 28.53 -11.52 5.65
CA MET A 983 27.71 -11.49 6.87
C MET A 983 28.54 -11.63 8.14
N LEU A 984 28.38 -10.68 9.06
CA LEU A 984 28.85 -10.80 10.43
C LEU A 984 28.11 -11.94 11.13
N CYS A 985 28.86 -12.85 11.75
CA CYS A 985 28.26 -13.88 12.58
C CYS A 985 27.70 -13.27 13.87
N ASP A 986 26.38 -13.09 13.84
CA ASP A 986 25.59 -12.33 14.80
C ASP A 986 25.90 -12.70 16.25
N ILE A 987 26.31 -11.71 17.02
CA ILE A 987 26.64 -11.85 18.44
C ILE A 987 25.35 -12.05 19.26
N LYS A 988 24.19 -11.50 18.84
CA LYS A 988 22.92 -11.59 19.59
C LYS A 988 22.43 -13.03 19.73
N THR A 989 22.58 -13.84 18.69
CA THR A 989 22.31 -15.29 18.70
C THR A 989 23.47 -16.12 19.25
N GLY A 990 24.50 -15.51 19.86
CA GLY A 990 25.68 -16.21 20.41
C GLY A 990 26.69 -16.63 19.34
N GLY A 991 26.95 -15.75 18.36
CA GLY A 991 27.92 -15.90 17.30
C GLY A 991 29.29 -15.23 17.58
N CYS A 992 30.18 -15.29 16.59
CA CYS A 992 31.61 -15.02 16.78
C CYS A 992 32.06 -13.57 16.50
N GLY A 993 31.15 -12.71 16.02
CA GLY A 993 31.42 -11.33 15.57
C GLY A 993 32.28 -11.20 14.31
N LYS A 994 32.75 -12.31 13.74
CA LYS A 994 33.59 -12.32 12.52
C LYS A 994 32.69 -12.28 11.27
N ALA A 995 33.08 -11.49 10.28
CA ALA A 995 32.61 -11.61 8.90
C ALA A 995 32.92 -13.00 8.30
N ASN A 996 31.99 -13.52 7.50
CA ASN A 996 32.15 -14.71 6.66
C ASN A 996 31.22 -14.59 5.45
N PHE A 997 31.62 -15.18 4.33
CA PHE A 997 30.82 -15.24 3.10
C PHE A 997 29.47 -15.96 3.32
N VAL A 998 28.46 -15.53 2.58
CA VAL A 998 27.14 -16.15 2.50
C VAL A 998 27.15 -17.26 1.44
N HIS A 999 26.46 -18.37 1.73
CA HIS A 999 26.12 -19.38 0.74
C HIS A 999 24.62 -19.30 0.44
N HIS A 1000 24.27 -19.10 -0.82
CA HIS A 1000 22.88 -19.08 -1.28
C HIS A 1000 22.43 -20.51 -1.61
N ILE A 1001 21.44 -21.01 -0.86
CA ILE A 1001 20.83 -22.31 -1.07
C ILE A 1001 19.44 -22.08 -1.65
N ILE A 1002 19.16 -22.68 -2.79
CA ILE A 1002 17.84 -22.59 -3.42
C ILE A 1002 16.94 -23.69 -2.87
N SER A 1003 15.70 -23.34 -2.53
CA SER A 1003 14.64 -24.29 -2.15
C SER A 1003 13.68 -24.53 -3.31
N ARG A 1004 13.39 -23.48 -4.09
CA ARG A 1004 12.55 -23.55 -5.30
C ARG A 1004 13.27 -22.95 -6.50
N CYS A 1005 13.47 -23.77 -7.53
CA CYS A 1005 14.05 -23.36 -8.80
C CYS A 1005 12.93 -22.93 -9.77
N PRO A 1006 12.90 -21.67 -10.25
CA PRO A 1006 11.84 -21.20 -11.13
C PRO A 1006 12.03 -21.75 -12.56
N PRO A 1007 10.98 -22.19 -13.27
CA PRO A 1007 11.04 -22.57 -14.69
C PRO A 1007 11.69 -21.53 -15.60
N ILE A 1008 11.48 -20.23 -15.31
CA ILE A 1008 12.20 -19.11 -15.90
C ILE A 1008 13.03 -18.42 -14.82
N PHE A 1009 14.35 -18.47 -14.96
CA PHE A 1009 15.29 -17.72 -14.13
C PHE A 1009 15.63 -16.38 -14.80
N THR A 1010 15.37 -15.28 -14.09
CA THR A 1010 15.64 -13.91 -14.57
C THR A 1010 16.96 -13.38 -14.00
N VAL A 1011 17.78 -12.78 -14.86
CA VAL A 1011 18.94 -11.96 -14.45
C VAL A 1011 18.73 -10.54 -14.99
N VAL A 1012 18.73 -9.55 -14.11
CA VAL A 1012 18.72 -8.12 -14.44
C VAL A 1012 20.15 -7.59 -14.37
N LEU A 1013 20.55 -6.79 -15.36
CA LEU A 1013 21.84 -6.13 -15.43
C LEU A 1013 21.69 -4.62 -15.23
N GLU A 1014 22.35 -4.09 -14.21
CA GLU A 1014 22.40 -2.65 -13.92
C GLU A 1014 23.63 -2.01 -14.59
N TRP A 1015 23.42 -0.87 -15.25
CA TRP A 1015 24.43 -0.13 -16.01
C TRP A 1015 24.56 1.26 -15.39
N GLU A 1016 25.74 1.63 -14.87
CA GLU A 1016 25.83 2.86 -14.07
C GLU A 1016 25.61 4.16 -14.88
N LYS A 1017 26.01 4.18 -16.17
CA LYS A 1017 25.97 5.35 -17.08
C LYS A 1017 25.93 4.92 -18.57
N ASP A 1018 26.09 5.89 -19.47
CA ASP A 1018 26.34 5.71 -20.91
C ASP A 1018 27.69 4.98 -21.15
N GLU A 1019 27.67 3.65 -21.08
CA GLU A 1019 28.86 2.82 -21.32
C GLU A 1019 29.29 2.82 -22.80
N THR A 1020 30.59 2.66 -23.03
CA THR A 1020 31.14 2.65 -24.39
C THR A 1020 30.80 1.38 -25.16
N GLU A 1021 30.82 1.47 -26.50
CA GLU A 1021 30.71 0.31 -27.43
C GLU A 1021 31.59 -0.87 -27.01
N LYS A 1022 32.79 -0.58 -26.51
CA LYS A 1022 33.75 -1.56 -26.00
C LYS A 1022 33.26 -2.23 -24.71
N GLU A 1023 32.72 -1.48 -23.76
CA GLU A 1023 32.22 -2.02 -22.49
C GLU A 1023 30.95 -2.83 -22.67
N ILE A 1024 30.00 -2.35 -23.49
CA ILE A 1024 28.81 -3.11 -23.91
C ILE A 1024 29.24 -4.45 -24.53
N SER A 1025 30.25 -4.40 -25.40
CA SER A 1025 30.82 -5.58 -26.04
C SER A 1025 31.53 -6.53 -25.04
N GLU A 1026 32.34 -6.01 -24.12
CA GLU A 1026 33.05 -6.82 -23.11
C GLU A 1026 32.09 -7.46 -22.10
N THR A 1027 31.06 -6.73 -21.66
CA THR A 1027 29.96 -7.27 -20.85
C THR A 1027 29.20 -8.34 -21.61
N THR A 1028 28.80 -8.10 -22.87
CA THR A 1028 28.04 -9.10 -23.66
C THR A 1028 28.90 -10.33 -24.01
N LYS A 1029 30.22 -10.19 -24.12
CA LYS A 1029 31.20 -11.29 -24.25
C LYS A 1029 31.41 -12.08 -22.96
N ALA A 1030 31.03 -11.53 -21.80
CA ALA A 1030 31.10 -12.23 -20.51
C ALA A 1030 29.94 -13.20 -20.29
N LEU A 1031 28.76 -12.90 -20.86
CA LEU A 1031 27.53 -13.69 -20.77
C LEU A 1031 27.63 -15.03 -21.54
N ASP A 1032 27.30 -16.14 -20.87
CA ASP A 1032 27.16 -17.46 -21.48
C ASP A 1032 25.67 -17.74 -21.80
N TRP A 1033 25.36 -18.24 -23.00
CA TRP A 1033 23.98 -18.54 -23.43
C TRP A 1033 23.32 -19.73 -22.69
N GLU A 1034 24.13 -20.52 -22.00
CA GLU A 1034 23.75 -21.68 -21.20
C GLU A 1034 24.51 -21.60 -19.88
N ILE A 1035 23.77 -21.65 -18.77
CA ILE A 1035 24.28 -21.58 -17.42
C ILE A 1035 24.00 -22.88 -16.66
N ASP A 1036 24.69 -23.08 -15.55
CA ASP A 1036 24.50 -24.23 -14.67
C ASP A 1036 24.08 -23.76 -13.28
N MET A 1037 22.78 -23.85 -12.99
CA MET A 1037 22.22 -23.35 -11.74
C MET A 1037 22.80 -24.10 -10.53
N SER A 1038 23.22 -25.36 -10.68
CA SER A 1038 23.86 -26.13 -9.60
C SER A 1038 25.30 -25.72 -9.30
N ARG A 1039 25.86 -24.78 -10.07
CA ARG A 1039 27.15 -24.15 -9.76
C ARG A 1039 26.92 -22.86 -8.99
N LEU A 1040 25.99 -22.03 -9.47
CA LEU A 1040 25.54 -20.79 -8.81
C LEU A 1040 24.98 -21.06 -7.41
N TYR A 1041 23.96 -21.93 -7.32
CA TYR A 1041 23.26 -22.27 -6.09
C TYR A 1041 23.72 -23.60 -5.49
N GLU A 1042 23.69 -23.66 -4.16
CA GLU A 1042 23.73 -24.93 -3.43
C GLU A 1042 22.32 -25.53 -3.31
N GLY A 1043 22.22 -26.86 -3.20
CA GLY A 1043 20.95 -27.59 -3.04
C GLY A 1043 20.41 -28.30 -4.29
N LEU A 1044 20.85 -27.92 -5.50
CA LEU A 1044 20.40 -28.53 -6.76
C LEU A 1044 21.15 -29.80 -7.16
N GLU A 1045 20.53 -30.60 -8.04
CA GLU A 1045 21.22 -31.72 -8.70
C GLU A 1045 22.36 -31.20 -9.60
N PRO A 1046 23.54 -31.86 -9.63
CA PRO A 1046 24.65 -31.47 -10.49
C PRO A 1046 24.28 -31.42 -11.98
N SER A 1047 24.69 -30.35 -12.67
CA SER A 1047 24.34 -30.06 -14.07
C SER A 1047 22.86 -29.76 -14.31
N THR A 1048 22.24 -29.02 -13.38
CA THR A 1048 20.93 -28.36 -13.61
C THR A 1048 21.10 -27.21 -14.61
N LYS A 1049 20.96 -27.51 -15.91
CA LYS A 1049 21.20 -26.55 -17.00
C LYS A 1049 20.01 -25.64 -17.25
N TYR A 1050 20.31 -24.39 -17.58
CA TYR A 1050 19.35 -23.36 -17.98
C TYR A 1050 19.86 -22.67 -19.25
N ARG A 1051 18.97 -22.28 -20.16
CA ARG A 1051 19.32 -21.74 -21.48
C ARG A 1051 18.62 -20.42 -21.75
N LEU A 1052 19.35 -19.41 -22.24
CA LEU A 1052 18.78 -18.11 -22.56
C LEU A 1052 17.81 -18.21 -23.74
N VAL A 1053 16.55 -17.82 -23.52
CA VAL A 1053 15.46 -17.91 -24.51
C VAL A 1053 14.97 -16.55 -24.98
N SER A 1054 15.10 -15.52 -24.14
CA SER A 1054 14.77 -14.14 -24.50
C SER A 1054 15.62 -13.15 -23.69
N MET A 1055 15.87 -11.98 -24.26
CA MET A 1055 16.40 -10.83 -23.53
C MET A 1055 15.71 -9.52 -23.95
N VAL A 1056 15.81 -8.52 -23.09
CA VAL A 1056 15.52 -7.11 -23.38
C VAL A 1056 16.82 -6.34 -23.22
N GLY A 1057 17.08 -5.36 -24.08
CA GLY A 1057 18.18 -4.42 -23.92
C GLY A 1057 17.86 -3.05 -24.50
N CYS A 1058 18.56 -2.04 -24.03
CA CYS A 1058 18.42 -0.65 -24.45
C CYS A 1058 19.53 -0.23 -25.41
N GLY A 1059 19.19 0.32 -26.57
CA GLY A 1059 20.12 0.91 -27.53
C GLY A 1059 20.37 2.41 -27.29
N GLU A 1060 20.89 3.08 -28.31
CA GLU A 1060 20.98 4.56 -28.35
C GLU A 1060 19.58 5.21 -28.32
N GLU A 1061 19.50 6.46 -27.83
CA GLU A 1061 18.26 7.24 -27.69
C GLU A 1061 17.14 6.59 -26.85
N GLU A 1062 17.47 5.62 -25.98
CA GLU A 1062 16.52 4.80 -25.21
C GLU A 1062 15.54 3.99 -26.09
N GLU A 1063 15.96 3.59 -27.31
CA GLU A 1063 15.22 2.56 -28.06
C GLU A 1063 15.50 1.16 -27.48
N TYR A 1064 14.50 0.63 -26.78
CA TYR A 1064 14.52 -0.74 -26.30
C TYR A 1064 14.29 -1.75 -27.44
N ILE A 1065 15.03 -2.85 -27.40
CA ILE A 1065 15.00 -3.96 -28.36
C ILE A 1065 14.79 -5.28 -27.62
N CYS A 1066 13.87 -6.12 -28.13
CA CYS A 1066 13.71 -7.50 -27.70
C CYS A 1066 14.52 -8.43 -28.61
N LEU A 1067 15.28 -9.37 -28.04
CA LEU A 1067 15.99 -10.43 -28.75
C LEU A 1067 15.48 -11.78 -28.24
N ALA A 1068 15.05 -12.68 -29.13
CA ALA A 1068 14.43 -13.95 -28.75
C ALA A 1068 14.97 -15.14 -29.57
N TYR A 1069 15.08 -16.31 -28.94
CA TYR A 1069 15.59 -17.53 -29.57
C TYR A 1069 14.44 -18.38 -30.15
N LYS A 1070 14.39 -18.54 -31.48
CA LYS A 1070 13.24 -19.15 -32.16
C LYS A 1070 13.66 -19.95 -33.39
N LYS A 1071 13.21 -21.22 -33.49
CA LYS A 1071 13.58 -22.14 -34.59
C LYS A 1071 15.11 -22.18 -34.82
N ASN A 1072 15.84 -22.48 -33.74
CA ASN A 1072 17.30 -22.61 -33.69
C ASN A 1072 18.10 -21.37 -34.12
N ARG A 1073 17.50 -20.17 -34.10
CA ARG A 1073 18.16 -18.89 -34.43
C ARG A 1073 17.63 -17.74 -33.57
N TRP A 1074 18.48 -16.77 -33.27
CA TRP A 1074 18.09 -15.51 -32.64
C TRP A 1074 17.43 -14.56 -33.65
N VAL A 1075 16.40 -13.86 -33.20
CA VAL A 1075 15.71 -12.79 -33.94
C VAL A 1075 15.54 -11.55 -33.06
N SER A 1076 15.62 -10.36 -33.65
CA SER A 1076 15.38 -9.08 -32.96
C SER A 1076 14.02 -8.48 -33.31
N PHE A 1077 13.51 -7.64 -32.41
CA PHE A 1077 12.32 -6.82 -32.58
C PHE A 1077 12.60 -5.41 -32.03
N SER A 1078 12.49 -4.39 -32.88
CA SER A 1078 12.60 -2.96 -32.53
C SER A 1078 11.24 -2.26 -32.67
N HIS A 1079 11.23 -0.92 -32.63
CA HIS A 1079 10.13 -0.10 -33.12
C HIS A 1079 10.18 0.03 -34.66
N GLY A 1080 9.06 0.37 -35.30
CA GLY A 1080 8.93 0.59 -36.76
C GLY A 1080 9.15 -0.62 -37.69
N ALA A 1081 9.82 -1.68 -37.25
CA ALA A 1081 10.13 -2.86 -38.07
C ALA A 1081 8.96 -3.86 -38.12
N SER A 1082 8.24 -3.88 -39.25
CA SER A 1082 7.24 -4.91 -39.56
C SER A 1082 7.86 -6.28 -39.92
N ALA A 1083 9.16 -6.29 -40.26
CA ALA A 1083 9.97 -7.48 -40.46
C ALA A 1083 10.68 -7.91 -39.15
N LYS A 1084 11.12 -9.17 -39.09
CA LYS A 1084 11.88 -9.73 -37.96
C LYS A 1084 13.30 -9.97 -38.43
N ASP A 1085 14.23 -9.19 -37.94
CA ASP A 1085 15.63 -9.31 -38.33
C ASP A 1085 16.24 -10.59 -37.75
N VAL A 1086 16.87 -11.39 -38.61
CA VAL A 1086 17.47 -12.67 -38.25
C VAL A 1086 18.91 -12.45 -37.83
N VAL A 1087 19.12 -12.36 -36.52
CA VAL A 1087 20.45 -12.18 -35.90
C VAL A 1087 21.29 -13.45 -36.01
N GLY A 1088 20.69 -14.63 -35.81
CA GLY A 1088 21.35 -15.91 -36.08
C GLY A 1088 21.90 -16.62 -34.83
N SER A 1089 23.22 -16.63 -34.64
CA SER A 1089 23.90 -17.39 -33.58
C SER A 1089 24.14 -16.55 -32.31
N TRP A 1090 24.51 -17.17 -31.17
CA TRP A 1090 24.91 -16.39 -29.98
C TRP A 1090 26.08 -15.42 -30.27
N LYS A 1091 27.08 -15.86 -31.04
CA LYS A 1091 28.18 -14.98 -31.49
C LYS A 1091 27.68 -13.81 -32.35
N SER A 1092 26.58 -14.02 -33.06
CA SER A 1092 25.91 -12.97 -33.83
C SER A 1092 25.13 -12.00 -32.93
N VAL A 1093 24.55 -12.46 -31.82
CA VAL A 1093 23.91 -11.60 -30.80
C VAL A 1093 24.94 -10.72 -30.10
N VAL A 1094 26.06 -11.30 -29.66
CA VAL A 1094 27.19 -10.56 -29.09
C VAL A 1094 27.66 -9.45 -30.04
N ARG A 1095 27.80 -9.77 -31.32
CA ARG A 1095 28.17 -8.80 -32.35
C ARG A 1095 27.05 -7.79 -32.65
N PHE A 1096 25.78 -8.18 -32.58
CA PHE A 1096 24.64 -7.26 -32.74
C PHE A 1096 24.60 -6.22 -31.62
N CYS A 1097 24.82 -6.62 -30.36
CA CYS A 1097 24.92 -5.70 -29.23
C CYS A 1097 26.10 -4.71 -29.38
N GLU A 1098 27.23 -5.17 -29.94
CA GLU A 1098 28.39 -4.33 -30.28
C GLU A 1098 28.09 -3.39 -31.46
N GLU A 1099 27.55 -3.89 -32.57
CA GLU A 1099 27.21 -3.14 -33.81
C GLU A 1099 26.03 -2.16 -33.65
N ARG A 1100 25.15 -2.37 -32.67
CA ARG A 1100 23.95 -1.55 -32.39
C ARG A 1100 23.95 -0.89 -31.01
N LYS A 1101 25.04 -1.02 -30.24
CA LYS A 1101 25.20 -0.49 -28.88
C LYS A 1101 24.07 -0.84 -27.91
N VAL A 1102 23.51 -2.05 -28.06
CA VAL A 1102 22.40 -2.52 -27.23
C VAL A 1102 22.95 -3.08 -25.93
N ARG A 1103 22.77 -2.34 -24.83
CA ARG A 1103 23.02 -2.76 -23.43
C ARG A 1103 22.00 -3.85 -23.05
N PRO A 1104 22.36 -5.13 -22.83
CA PRO A 1104 21.41 -6.11 -22.33
C PRO A 1104 21.01 -5.77 -20.88
N GLU A 1105 19.71 -5.61 -20.61
CA GLU A 1105 19.19 -5.26 -19.27
C GLU A 1105 18.49 -6.44 -18.58
N ILE A 1106 17.76 -7.27 -19.33
CA ILE A 1106 16.97 -8.37 -18.76
C ILE A 1106 17.25 -9.64 -19.55
N LEU A 1107 17.64 -10.71 -18.86
CA LEU A 1107 17.98 -12.02 -19.42
C LEU A 1107 17.02 -13.07 -18.84
N PHE A 1108 16.24 -13.72 -19.70
CA PHE A 1108 15.32 -14.81 -19.32
C PHE A 1108 15.91 -16.17 -19.74
N TYR A 1109 16.26 -16.98 -18.75
CA TYR A 1109 16.75 -18.35 -18.94
C TYR A 1109 15.67 -19.38 -18.62
N GLU A 1110 15.44 -20.34 -19.52
CA GLU A 1110 14.48 -21.44 -19.34
C GLU A 1110 15.18 -22.71 -18.83
N ALA A 1111 14.51 -23.42 -17.92
CA ALA A 1111 14.99 -24.68 -17.35
C ALA A 1111 15.13 -25.78 -18.40
N PHE A 1112 16.32 -26.37 -18.55
CA PHE A 1112 16.59 -27.36 -19.58
C PHE A 1112 16.21 -28.78 -19.13
N ALA A 1113 14.91 -29.08 -19.21
CA ALA A 1113 14.38 -30.41 -18.90
C ALA A 1113 15.03 -31.49 -19.78
N LYS A 1114 15.60 -32.53 -19.16
CA LYS A 1114 16.00 -33.75 -19.85
C LYS A 1114 14.73 -34.52 -20.24
N ALA A 1115 14.52 -34.70 -21.53
CA ALA A 1115 13.59 -35.69 -22.09
C ALA A 1115 14.19 -37.10 -22.03
#